data_AF-A0A2M7HWH0-F1
#
_entry.id   AF-A0A2M7HWH0-F1
#
_cell.length_a   1.000
_cell.length_b   1.000
_cell.length_c   1.000
_cell.angle_alpha   90.00
_cell.angle_beta   90.00
_cell.angle_gamma   90.00
#
_symmetry.space_group_name_H-M   'P 1'
#
loop_
_entity.id
_entity.type
_entity.pdbx_description
1 polymer ?
#
loop_
_entity_poly.entity_id
_entity_poly.type
_entity_poly.pdbx_seq_one_letter_code
_entity_poly.pdbx_strand_id
1 'polypeptide(L)'
;MSDSTFFLGEWQVNPSANSLLLGKQVKQLEPKAMDVLLFLCQRAGEVISSDEIVSHCWPGVDTGDNPLHKIINQLRRALGDSATDPTYIETIRKRGYRTLAEVRFPVGHEASATPQTWQDGSPFPGLQAYSANYADVFFGRSEQISTLLNRISQQIQFGRAFCLILGPSGSGKSSLINAGVLPNLMAANGFNGVGVVAYSSLDFADVSKGQLLTVLASAMLDWELNDTPVFEGMSADTLAAKLEQDPQSIVDICKQSLKNQTYATPRFALFIDRLEVLLSSPLFSDTERTVFVELLEQLATSKAVIIISACRNDFYPLLVGYPSLMAGKSRGAHFDLAPPTRTELLQMIRLPAVAANLTWEIDSDTAMPLDEMLCSDAASNPDALPMLQYTLQALYLQRSDDDKLLVSVYRTLGGIEGAIGKNAEQAISHLTEAEKASLPRILSLLVTLREDEKSITSRTARWSQLQNSAETALVQAMVDSRLFVSHLQNGEPCFSIAHEALLRRWPRATAWISEHNDSLSIKSRLQHLSQRWLSEAKHSAYLLAEGKPLKEAQSLRQNPLFDLDERETDFIAASSKRATMLRWTRRITVALLCVLTLTSVMMSVRSIEAEKLAQQKRLAAEDLLGFMVGDFADKMRGIGRMDLLDGISNKALEYFTDFSSQDDEKYLSFDARFQHGQTLEAMGEVAYSRNKIDEARSALLAAQEKMLPLLELQPDNLALLKTLGANAFWLGQLKYDVSDWAASRPFFEQYLVYSQTMYALAPEDKDALMELSYAHNTLGSVSMKQQEFAKAQQDFEESLRLKLLALAKAPEDSQLIADVADTRSWLASAAVSQGDVLSAIQIHTQLQQELSKNIKQPYILDRLSGSHQILAELYDYQNLPEQALQQAKLGFEAISNALMLDPQNDIWKKQKYYFKFMILSFSDTENDDLNNLKNILDSDIDLASSQKRDEVYANYFLASAQYLQRHGKMKESLAYALQAREEYLKLSKKFTQNLHYISSLSKSILLEAKIAKDNNTLHDLCNISKNLLFPIVKKEKSPKFTVPYVKSLDCLGEFTKDKSLENLLLKSHIDNIKF
;
A
#
# COMPACT_ATOMS: atom_id res chain seq x y z
N MET A 1 -18.47 26.09 -5.10
CA MET A 1 -18.91 25.06 -6.07
C MET A 1 -20.09 25.62 -6.85
N SER A 2 -20.26 25.18 -8.09
CA SER A 2 -21.08 25.80 -9.13
C SER A 2 -22.58 25.84 -8.80
N ASP A 3 -23.25 26.94 -9.14
CA ASP A 3 -24.72 27.10 -9.21
C ASP A 3 -25.39 26.19 -10.27
N SER A 4 -24.64 25.24 -10.82
CA SER A 4 -25.06 24.37 -11.91
C SER A 4 -26.10 23.37 -11.42
N THR A 5 -27.17 23.25 -12.19
CA THR A 5 -28.18 22.20 -12.01
C THR A 5 -27.51 20.83 -11.91
N PHE A 6 -27.98 19.95 -11.01
CA PHE A 6 -27.53 18.58 -10.88
C PHE A 6 -28.62 17.54 -10.69
N PHE A 7 -28.32 16.26 -10.76
CA PHE A 7 -29.26 15.17 -10.51
C PHE A 7 -28.87 14.43 -9.23
N LEU A 8 -29.85 14.12 -8.39
CA LEU A 8 -29.75 13.25 -7.22
C LEU A 8 -30.76 12.11 -7.43
N GLY A 9 -30.28 10.95 -7.87
CA GLY A 9 -31.12 9.87 -8.41
C GLY A 9 -31.91 10.36 -9.62
N GLU A 10 -33.22 10.38 -9.51
CA GLU A 10 -34.14 10.84 -10.57
C GLU A 10 -34.48 12.34 -10.48
N TRP A 11 -34.15 13.00 -9.37
CA TRP A 11 -34.49 14.40 -9.14
C TRP A 11 -33.44 15.34 -9.74
N GLN A 12 -33.85 16.27 -10.59
CA GLN A 12 -33.03 17.39 -11.06
C GLN A 12 -33.06 18.53 -10.03
N VAL A 13 -31.95 18.79 -9.37
CA VAL A 13 -31.69 19.87 -8.41
C VAL A 13 -31.19 21.11 -9.15
N ASN A 14 -31.87 22.25 -9.05
CA ASN A 14 -31.39 23.53 -9.57
C ASN A 14 -31.02 24.45 -8.38
N PRO A 15 -29.72 24.63 -8.08
CA PRO A 15 -29.25 25.44 -6.95
C PRO A 15 -29.65 26.91 -7.05
N SER A 16 -29.47 27.52 -8.22
CA SER A 16 -29.79 28.94 -8.46
C SER A 16 -31.27 29.26 -8.26
N ALA A 17 -32.15 28.32 -8.64
CA ALA A 17 -33.59 28.46 -8.51
C ALA A 17 -34.15 27.87 -7.21
N ASN A 18 -33.30 27.33 -6.33
CA ASN A 18 -33.68 26.59 -5.12
C ASN A 18 -34.78 25.54 -5.36
N SER A 19 -34.74 24.80 -6.48
CA SER A 19 -35.83 23.90 -6.88
C SER A 19 -35.39 22.49 -7.20
N LEU A 20 -36.31 21.53 -7.04
CA LEU A 20 -36.19 20.12 -7.41
C LEU A 20 -37.25 19.78 -8.47
N LEU A 21 -36.85 19.12 -9.56
CA LEU A 21 -37.74 18.70 -10.65
C LEU A 21 -37.69 17.18 -10.83
N LEU A 22 -38.87 16.57 -11.03
CA LEU A 22 -39.03 15.17 -11.41
C LEU A 22 -40.19 15.06 -12.41
N GLY A 23 -39.86 14.95 -13.71
CA GLY A 23 -40.85 15.03 -14.79
C GLY A 23 -41.59 16.37 -14.80
N LYS A 24 -42.92 16.36 -14.57
CA LYS A 24 -43.75 17.58 -14.46
C LYS A 24 -43.86 18.14 -13.03
N GLN A 25 -43.31 17.45 -12.03
CA GLN A 25 -43.37 17.88 -10.64
C GLN A 25 -42.22 18.83 -10.33
N VAL A 26 -42.55 20.02 -9.80
CA VAL A 26 -41.57 21.02 -9.35
C VAL A 26 -41.78 21.26 -7.86
N LYS A 27 -40.74 21.13 -7.05
CA LYS A 27 -40.75 21.40 -5.61
C LYS A 27 -39.74 22.48 -5.27
N GLN A 28 -40.17 23.48 -4.51
CA GLN A 28 -39.31 24.58 -4.05
C GLN A 28 -38.69 24.25 -2.69
N LEU A 29 -37.41 24.55 -2.56
CA LEU A 29 -36.63 24.42 -1.32
C LEU A 29 -36.36 25.81 -0.73
N GLU A 30 -36.22 25.86 0.58
CA GLU A 30 -35.64 27.05 1.23
C GLU A 30 -34.15 27.13 0.91
N PRO A 31 -33.56 28.34 0.81
CA PRO A 31 -32.13 28.51 0.51
C PRO A 31 -31.21 27.69 1.41
N LYS A 32 -31.51 27.63 2.71
CA LYS A 32 -30.72 26.82 3.66
C LYS A 32 -30.89 25.31 3.47
N ALA A 33 -32.05 24.86 2.97
CA ALA A 33 -32.22 23.46 2.61
C ALA A 33 -31.40 23.12 1.36
N MET A 34 -31.33 24.04 0.39
CA MET A 34 -30.48 23.89 -0.78
C MET A 34 -28.99 23.87 -0.40
N ASP A 35 -28.54 24.76 0.48
CA ASP A 35 -27.15 24.80 0.98
C ASP A 35 -26.73 23.45 1.60
N VAL A 36 -27.59 22.87 2.45
CA VAL A 36 -27.33 21.56 3.08
C VAL A 36 -27.35 20.43 2.06
N LEU A 37 -28.29 20.45 1.12
CA LEU A 37 -28.38 19.44 0.07
C LEU A 37 -27.13 19.46 -0.84
N LEU A 38 -26.68 20.66 -1.21
CA LEU A 38 -25.44 20.86 -1.97
C LEU A 38 -24.25 20.29 -1.20
N PHE A 39 -24.11 20.63 0.07
CA PHE A 39 -22.98 20.18 0.88
C PHE A 39 -22.94 18.65 1.02
N LEU A 40 -24.10 18.01 1.19
CA LEU A 40 -24.22 16.54 1.20
C LEU A 40 -23.88 15.91 -0.15
N CYS A 41 -24.38 16.49 -1.24
CA CYS A 41 -24.19 15.94 -2.60
C CYS A 41 -22.75 16.14 -3.13
N GLN A 42 -22.02 17.15 -2.65
CA GLN A 42 -20.61 17.35 -3.00
C GLN A 42 -19.69 16.25 -2.46
N ARG A 43 -20.09 15.62 -1.36
CA ARG A 43 -19.40 14.49 -0.75
C ARG A 43 -20.27 13.24 -0.80
N ALA A 44 -20.77 12.96 -2.01
CA ALA A 44 -21.73 11.89 -2.21
C ALA A 44 -21.19 10.55 -1.68
N GLY A 45 -22.00 9.85 -0.89
CA GLY A 45 -21.63 8.58 -0.24
C GLY A 45 -20.80 8.70 1.05
N GLU A 46 -20.24 9.88 1.38
CA GLU A 46 -19.52 10.11 2.63
C GLU A 46 -20.46 10.44 3.79
N VAL A 47 -20.08 10.06 5.01
CA VAL A 47 -20.81 10.41 6.24
C VAL A 47 -20.31 11.76 6.74
N ILE A 48 -21.12 12.80 6.58
CA ILE A 48 -20.80 14.17 7.02
C ILE A 48 -21.43 14.43 8.39
N SER A 49 -20.61 14.87 9.35
CA SER A 49 -21.08 15.13 10.71
C SER A 49 -22.02 16.32 10.81
N SER A 50 -22.90 16.33 11.82
CA SER A 50 -23.82 17.44 12.05
C SER A 50 -23.07 18.76 12.30
N ASP A 51 -21.99 18.73 13.07
CA ASP A 51 -21.14 19.90 13.32
C ASP A 51 -20.49 20.43 12.03
N GLU A 52 -20.08 19.53 11.13
CA GLU A 52 -19.46 19.92 9.87
C GLU A 52 -20.48 20.53 8.89
N ILE A 53 -21.70 19.98 8.82
CA ILE A 53 -22.79 20.59 8.04
C ILE A 53 -23.18 21.94 8.64
N VAL A 54 -23.27 22.03 9.98
CA VAL A 54 -23.63 23.27 10.67
C VAL A 54 -22.57 24.35 10.44
N SER A 55 -21.29 24.04 10.68
CA SER A 55 -20.19 24.98 10.50
C SER A 55 -20.05 25.47 9.05
N HIS A 56 -20.39 24.63 8.07
CA HIS A 56 -20.36 25.01 6.66
C HIS A 56 -21.58 25.82 6.23
N CYS A 57 -22.79 25.36 6.55
CA CYS A 57 -24.03 25.99 6.06
C CYS A 57 -24.49 27.17 6.96
N TRP A 58 -23.99 27.31 8.18
CA TRP A 58 -24.27 28.42 9.10
C TRP A 58 -22.97 29.00 9.71
N PRO A 59 -22.06 29.55 8.90
CA PRO A 59 -20.78 30.05 9.40
C PRO A 59 -20.99 31.22 10.35
N GLY A 60 -20.38 31.14 11.54
CA GLY A 60 -20.41 32.21 12.55
C GLY A 60 -21.71 32.35 13.32
N VAL A 61 -22.65 31.40 13.21
CA VAL A 61 -23.88 31.38 14.00
C VAL A 61 -23.84 30.18 14.95
N ASP A 62 -24.02 30.43 16.24
CA ASP A 62 -24.06 29.39 17.28
C ASP A 62 -25.43 28.68 17.24
N THR A 63 -25.65 27.88 16.20
CA THR A 63 -26.86 27.07 16.02
C THR A 63 -26.63 25.67 16.59
N GLY A 64 -27.36 25.28 17.64
CA GLY A 64 -27.43 23.86 18.04
C GLY A 64 -28.10 22.99 16.97
N ASP A 65 -28.15 21.65 17.12
CA ASP A 65 -28.57 20.68 16.07
C ASP A 65 -30.00 20.84 15.49
N ASN A 66 -30.86 21.59 16.17
CA ASN A 66 -32.29 21.65 15.90
C ASN A 66 -32.66 22.17 14.49
N PRO A 67 -31.99 23.21 13.92
CA PRO A 67 -32.22 23.67 12.56
C PRO A 67 -31.80 22.64 11.50
N LEU A 68 -30.67 21.93 11.69
CA LEU A 68 -30.21 20.92 10.74
C LEU A 68 -31.20 19.75 10.65
N HIS A 69 -31.68 19.23 11.78
CA HIS A 69 -32.69 18.18 11.78
C HIS A 69 -33.98 18.59 11.07
N LYS A 70 -34.40 19.85 11.23
CA LYS A 70 -35.57 20.41 10.53
C LYS A 70 -35.33 20.45 9.01
N ILE A 71 -34.16 20.88 8.59
CA ILE A 71 -33.76 20.95 7.17
C ILE A 71 -33.68 19.55 6.55
N ILE A 72 -33.07 18.56 7.23
CA ILE A 72 -33.03 17.19 6.72
C ILE A 72 -34.44 16.60 6.57
N ASN A 73 -35.33 16.85 7.53
CA ASN A 73 -36.72 16.42 7.42
C ASN A 73 -37.46 17.12 6.27
N GLN A 74 -37.17 18.39 6.00
CA GLN A 74 -37.69 19.12 4.85
C GLN A 74 -37.19 18.52 3.53
N LEU A 75 -35.89 18.24 3.43
CA LEU A 75 -35.28 17.60 2.26
C LEU A 75 -35.88 16.21 2.00
N ARG A 76 -36.06 15.39 3.04
CA ARG A 76 -36.72 14.08 2.91
C ARG A 76 -38.14 14.19 2.37
N ARG A 77 -38.96 15.11 2.90
CA ARG A 77 -40.31 15.37 2.37
C ARG A 77 -40.28 15.85 0.92
N ALA A 78 -39.31 16.69 0.57
CA ALA A 78 -39.16 17.18 -0.79
C ALA A 78 -38.75 16.05 -1.77
N LEU A 79 -37.89 15.13 -1.36
CA LEU A 79 -37.44 14.02 -2.18
C LEU A 79 -38.41 12.82 -2.18
N GLY A 80 -39.40 12.79 -1.28
CA GLY A 80 -40.26 11.62 -1.07
C GLY A 80 -39.55 10.49 -0.30
N ASP A 81 -38.52 10.84 0.47
CA ASP A 81 -37.61 9.94 1.16
C ASP A 81 -38.08 9.64 2.61
N SER A 82 -37.69 8.48 3.17
CA SER A 82 -38.06 8.04 4.51
C SER A 82 -36.85 7.89 5.43
N ALA A 83 -36.97 8.31 6.69
CA ALA A 83 -35.89 8.13 7.67
C ALA A 83 -35.71 6.67 8.13
N THR A 84 -36.75 5.83 7.99
CA THR A 84 -36.71 4.40 8.37
C THR A 84 -36.34 3.48 7.22
N ASP A 85 -36.48 3.95 5.98
CA ASP A 85 -36.14 3.24 4.75
C ASP A 85 -35.59 4.24 3.71
N PRO A 86 -34.35 4.73 3.90
CA PRO A 86 -33.83 5.84 3.14
C PRO A 86 -33.40 5.41 1.73
N THR A 87 -33.88 6.13 0.72
CA THR A 87 -33.48 6.00 -0.68
C THR A 87 -32.50 7.11 -1.10
N TYR A 88 -32.60 8.30 -0.51
CA TYR A 88 -31.79 9.46 -0.90
C TYR A 88 -30.82 9.92 0.18
N ILE A 89 -31.28 10.09 1.43
CA ILE A 89 -30.46 10.60 2.53
C ILE A 89 -30.57 9.65 3.72
N GLU A 90 -29.47 9.01 4.08
CA GLU A 90 -29.38 8.15 5.26
C GLU A 90 -28.89 8.95 6.47
N THR A 91 -29.50 8.69 7.64
CA THR A 91 -29.00 9.19 8.92
C THR A 91 -28.18 8.11 9.60
N ILE A 92 -26.88 8.38 9.78
CA ILE A 92 -26.02 7.56 10.61
C ILE A 92 -26.08 8.09 12.04
N ARG A 93 -26.79 7.37 12.91
CA ARG A 93 -27.06 7.81 14.29
C ARG A 93 -25.77 8.26 15.00
N LYS A 94 -25.80 9.47 15.55
CA LYS A 94 -24.70 10.13 16.27
C LYS A 94 -23.43 10.40 15.45
N ARG A 95 -23.45 10.18 14.13
CA ARG A 95 -22.32 10.43 13.25
C ARG A 95 -22.63 11.44 12.16
N GLY A 96 -23.87 11.54 11.71
CA GLY A 96 -24.30 12.54 10.74
C GLY A 96 -25.16 11.98 9.62
N TYR A 97 -25.00 12.51 8.41
CA TYR A 97 -25.84 12.20 7.25
C TYR A 97 -24.98 11.85 6.03
N ARG A 98 -25.49 10.97 5.17
CA ARG A 98 -24.89 10.67 3.86
C ARG A 98 -25.94 10.56 2.77
N THR A 99 -25.55 10.83 1.53
CA THR A 99 -26.39 10.54 0.37
C THR A 99 -26.28 9.07 -0.04
N LEU A 100 -27.39 8.47 -0.46
CA LEU A 100 -27.47 7.11 -0.99
C LEU A 100 -27.71 7.08 -2.50
N ALA A 101 -28.48 8.04 -3.01
CA ALA A 101 -28.77 8.13 -4.42
C ALA A 101 -27.55 8.67 -5.19
N GLU A 102 -27.36 8.16 -6.40
CA GLU A 102 -26.29 8.60 -7.30
C GLU A 102 -26.41 10.10 -7.60
N VAL A 103 -25.35 10.85 -7.32
CA VAL A 103 -25.26 12.28 -7.65
C VAL A 103 -24.62 12.41 -9.02
N ARG A 104 -25.40 12.85 -10.01
CA ARG A 104 -24.95 13.07 -11.38
C ARG A 104 -25.04 14.55 -11.68
N PHE A 105 -23.93 15.24 -11.85
CA PHE A 105 -23.95 16.61 -12.32
C PHE A 105 -24.13 16.58 -13.86
N PRO A 106 -25.23 17.09 -14.46
CA PRO A 106 -25.27 17.62 -15.81
C PRO A 106 -24.28 18.79 -15.79
N VAL A 107 -23.07 18.40 -16.10
CA VAL A 107 -21.95 19.15 -16.59
C VAL A 107 -22.06 20.67 -16.44
N GLY A 108 -21.71 21.20 -15.26
CA GLY A 108 -21.56 22.64 -14.99
C GLY A 108 -20.41 23.35 -15.72
N HIS A 109 -19.94 22.80 -16.85
CA HIS A 109 -19.02 23.44 -17.80
C HIS A 109 -19.70 23.79 -19.13
N GLU A 110 -21.01 23.54 -19.29
CA GLU A 110 -21.79 23.99 -20.46
C GLU A 110 -21.80 25.52 -20.64
N ALA A 111 -21.54 26.29 -19.58
CA ALA A 111 -21.40 27.74 -19.69
C ALA A 111 -20.12 28.19 -20.44
N SER A 112 -19.11 27.32 -20.54
CA SER A 112 -17.87 27.57 -21.32
C SER A 112 -17.92 26.93 -22.71
N ALA A 113 -18.66 25.82 -22.86
CA ALA A 113 -18.93 25.19 -24.15
C ALA A 113 -20.25 25.74 -24.71
N THR A 114 -20.26 26.98 -25.20
CA THR A 114 -21.39 27.48 -25.99
C THR A 114 -21.43 26.78 -27.35
N PRO A 115 -22.62 26.40 -27.87
CA PRO A 115 -22.72 25.84 -29.22
C PRO A 115 -22.07 26.77 -30.25
N GLN A 116 -21.33 26.19 -31.22
CA GLN A 116 -20.62 26.87 -32.30
C GLN A 116 -19.32 27.61 -31.92
N THR A 117 -18.75 27.38 -30.74
CA THR A 117 -17.40 27.90 -30.43
C THR A 117 -16.28 27.18 -31.18
N TRP A 118 -16.55 25.98 -31.70
CA TRP A 118 -15.60 25.21 -32.50
C TRP A 118 -16.11 24.98 -33.92
N GLN A 119 -15.33 25.40 -34.93
CA GLN A 119 -15.64 25.21 -36.35
C GLN A 119 -14.48 24.57 -37.16
N ASP A 120 -13.35 24.30 -36.50
CA ASP A 120 -12.11 23.82 -37.14
C ASP A 120 -12.12 22.29 -37.37
N GLY A 121 -13.23 21.77 -37.87
CA GLY A 121 -13.42 20.34 -38.14
C GLY A 121 -13.70 19.53 -36.87
N SER A 122 -13.15 18.32 -36.79
CA SER A 122 -13.47 17.42 -35.67
C SER A 122 -12.95 17.99 -34.34
N PRO A 123 -13.78 18.09 -33.29
CA PRO A 123 -13.32 18.50 -31.95
C PRO A 123 -12.48 17.40 -31.26
N PHE A 124 -12.37 16.23 -31.89
CA PHE A 124 -11.60 15.08 -31.43
C PHE A 124 -10.42 14.83 -32.38
N PRO A 125 -9.17 15.04 -31.94
CA PRO A 125 -7.98 14.94 -32.81
C PRO A 125 -7.59 13.48 -33.13
N GLY A 126 -8.26 12.49 -32.55
CA GLY A 126 -8.04 11.07 -32.81
C GLY A 126 -6.85 10.53 -32.01
N LEU A 127 -5.87 9.93 -32.68
CA LEU A 127 -4.67 9.39 -32.02
C LEU A 127 -3.60 10.45 -31.72
N GLN A 128 -3.84 11.72 -32.07
CA GLN A 128 -2.93 12.82 -31.79
C GLN A 128 -3.19 13.40 -30.39
N ALA A 129 -2.13 13.87 -29.73
CA ALA A 129 -2.31 14.66 -28.51
C ALA A 129 -2.99 16.00 -28.85
N TYR A 130 -3.91 16.46 -28.00
CA TYR A 130 -4.45 17.81 -28.09
C TYR A 130 -3.29 18.84 -28.04
N SER A 131 -3.23 19.70 -29.05
CA SER A 131 -2.29 20.84 -29.12
C SER A 131 -2.95 22.10 -28.57
N ALA A 132 -2.19 23.20 -28.49
CA ALA A 132 -2.71 24.49 -28.05
C ALA A 132 -3.92 24.97 -28.88
N ASN A 133 -4.02 24.59 -30.16
CA ASN A 133 -5.15 24.96 -31.02
C ASN A 133 -6.46 24.29 -30.60
N TYR A 134 -6.41 23.19 -29.85
CA TYR A 134 -7.61 22.50 -29.35
C TYR A 134 -7.94 22.89 -27.90
N ALA A 135 -7.34 23.96 -27.34
CA ALA A 135 -7.55 24.37 -25.96
C ALA A 135 -9.04 24.62 -25.65
N ASP A 136 -9.78 25.22 -26.58
CA ASP A 136 -11.21 25.55 -26.42
C ASP A 136 -12.13 24.32 -26.44
N VAL A 137 -11.62 23.16 -26.86
CA VAL A 137 -12.31 21.87 -26.86
C VAL A 137 -11.63 20.83 -25.96
N PHE A 138 -10.71 21.25 -25.10
CA PHE A 138 -10.02 20.38 -24.14
C PHE A 138 -10.70 20.41 -22.77
N PHE A 139 -11.56 19.43 -22.51
CA PHE A 139 -12.36 19.34 -21.28
C PHE A 139 -12.01 18.11 -20.42
N GLY A 140 -12.54 18.07 -19.20
CA GLY A 140 -12.38 16.91 -18.29
C GLY A 140 -11.11 16.90 -17.46
N ARG A 141 -10.24 17.92 -17.57
CA ARG A 141 -8.99 18.03 -16.80
C ARG A 141 -8.82 19.35 -16.03
N SER A 142 -9.89 20.10 -15.82
CA SER A 142 -9.85 21.44 -15.24
C SER A 142 -9.17 21.48 -13.85
N GLU A 143 -9.45 20.48 -13.00
CA GLU A 143 -8.85 20.40 -11.65
C GLU A 143 -7.34 20.12 -11.71
N GLN A 144 -6.91 19.21 -12.59
CA GLN A 144 -5.50 18.87 -12.77
C GLN A 144 -4.73 20.04 -13.38
N ILE A 145 -5.32 20.76 -14.35
CA ILE A 145 -4.75 22.00 -14.91
C ILE A 145 -4.55 23.03 -13.79
N SER A 146 -5.59 23.31 -13.00
CA SER A 146 -5.50 24.28 -11.89
C SER A 146 -4.45 23.89 -10.86
N THR A 147 -4.38 22.61 -10.51
CA THR A 147 -3.38 22.08 -9.56
C THR A 147 -1.97 22.22 -10.10
N LEU A 148 -1.74 21.88 -11.37
CA LEU A 148 -0.43 22.03 -12.03
C LEU A 148 -0.01 23.49 -12.13
N LEU A 149 -0.91 24.40 -12.52
CA LEU A 149 -0.64 25.84 -12.57
C LEU A 149 -0.24 26.39 -11.19
N ASN A 150 -0.94 25.98 -10.13
CA ASN A 150 -0.58 26.34 -8.76
C ASN A 150 0.79 25.79 -8.35
N ARG A 151 1.10 24.54 -8.67
CA ARG A 151 2.42 23.94 -8.39
C ARG A 151 3.53 24.64 -9.15
N ILE A 152 3.34 24.95 -10.43
CA ILE A 152 4.30 25.71 -11.23
C ILE A 152 4.55 27.09 -10.60
N SER A 153 3.48 27.79 -10.20
CA SER A 153 3.59 29.08 -9.50
C SER A 153 4.39 28.96 -8.19
N GLN A 154 4.13 27.94 -7.38
CA GLN A 154 4.87 27.68 -6.13
C GLN A 154 6.34 27.33 -6.38
N GLN A 155 6.65 26.53 -7.41
CA GLN A 155 8.01 26.17 -7.79
C GLN A 155 8.80 27.39 -8.27
N ILE A 156 8.16 28.29 -9.02
CA ILE A 156 8.73 29.58 -9.42
C ILE A 156 9.05 30.46 -8.19
N GLN A 157 8.13 30.56 -7.23
CA GLN A 157 8.34 31.30 -5.98
C GLN A 157 9.46 30.69 -5.12
N PHE A 158 9.58 29.36 -5.14
CA PHE A 158 10.67 28.64 -4.47
C PHE A 158 12.05 28.89 -5.12
N GLY A 159 12.09 29.45 -6.33
CA GLY A 159 13.33 29.76 -7.06
C GLY A 159 13.79 28.68 -8.01
N ARG A 160 12.97 27.64 -8.25
CA ARG A 160 13.27 26.53 -9.14
C ARG A 160 12.04 26.18 -9.97
N ALA A 161 11.98 26.65 -11.21
CA ALA A 161 10.82 26.50 -12.09
C ALA A 161 10.83 25.14 -12.81
N PHE A 162 10.68 24.05 -12.06
CA PHE A 162 10.65 22.69 -12.58
C PHE A 162 9.41 21.94 -12.10
N CYS A 163 8.72 21.23 -13.00
CA CYS A 163 7.63 20.34 -12.66
C CYS A 163 7.70 19.03 -13.48
N LEU A 164 7.58 17.89 -12.80
CA LEU A 164 7.56 16.55 -13.39
C LEU A 164 6.17 15.92 -13.24
N ILE A 165 5.56 15.54 -14.35
CA ILE A 165 4.28 14.86 -14.43
C ILE A 165 4.53 13.37 -14.58
N LEU A 166 4.01 12.59 -13.63
CA LEU A 166 4.12 11.14 -13.59
C LEU A 166 2.75 10.52 -13.90
N GLY A 167 2.69 9.49 -14.73
CA GLY A 167 1.43 8.78 -14.96
C GLY A 167 1.55 7.67 -15.99
N PRO A 168 0.59 6.72 -16.03
CA PRO A 168 0.63 5.60 -16.96
C PRO A 168 0.60 6.06 -18.43
N SER A 169 0.96 5.16 -19.35
CA SER A 169 0.84 5.45 -20.78
C SER A 169 -0.61 5.77 -21.13
N GLY A 170 -0.84 6.71 -22.06
CA GLY A 170 -2.19 7.06 -22.49
C GLY A 170 -3.05 7.82 -21.47
N SER A 171 -2.53 8.24 -20.30
CA SER A 171 -3.31 9.02 -19.31
C SER A 171 -3.60 10.48 -19.69
N GLY A 172 -3.05 10.95 -20.82
CA GLY A 172 -3.24 12.31 -21.34
C GLY A 172 -2.21 13.34 -20.90
N LYS A 173 -1.00 12.94 -20.47
CA LYS A 173 0.08 13.85 -20.01
C LYS A 173 0.40 14.95 -21.03
N SER A 174 0.69 14.58 -22.28
CA SER A 174 1.06 15.52 -23.34
C SER A 174 -0.09 16.49 -23.66
N SER A 175 -1.32 15.98 -23.76
CA SER A 175 -2.53 16.80 -23.97
C SER A 175 -2.79 17.77 -22.82
N LEU A 176 -2.60 17.33 -21.57
CA LEU A 176 -2.76 18.17 -20.38
C LEU A 176 -1.82 19.38 -20.41
N ILE A 177 -0.57 19.18 -20.84
CA ILE A 177 0.40 20.27 -20.92
C ILE A 177 0.15 21.18 -22.12
N ASN A 178 0.01 20.60 -23.31
CA ASN A 178 -0.07 21.37 -24.56
C ASN A 178 -1.40 22.10 -24.76
N ALA A 179 -2.53 21.51 -24.34
CA ALA A 179 -3.86 22.12 -24.50
C ALA A 179 -4.44 22.70 -23.20
N GLY A 180 -3.90 22.30 -22.03
CA GLY A 180 -4.34 22.79 -20.74
C GLY A 180 -3.39 23.82 -20.14
N VAL A 181 -2.21 23.38 -19.71
CA VAL A 181 -1.29 24.21 -18.89
C VAL A 181 -0.66 25.36 -19.69
N LEU A 182 -0.07 25.07 -20.85
CA LEU A 182 0.64 26.08 -21.64
C LEU A 182 -0.28 27.21 -22.14
N PRO A 183 -1.48 26.93 -22.72
CA PRO A 183 -2.40 27.99 -23.12
C PRO A 183 -2.82 28.91 -21.97
N ASN A 184 -3.06 28.35 -20.77
CA ASN A 184 -3.40 29.14 -19.58
C ASN A 184 -2.23 30.03 -19.11
N LEU A 185 -0.98 29.59 -19.28
CA LEU A 185 0.20 30.42 -18.96
C LEU A 185 0.49 31.46 -20.04
N MET A 186 0.07 31.24 -21.29
CA MET A 186 0.24 32.18 -22.40
C MET A 186 -0.91 33.18 -22.55
N ALA A 187 -2.01 33.00 -21.83
CA ALA A 187 -3.13 33.94 -21.80
C ALA A 187 -2.66 35.34 -21.35
N ALA A 188 -3.35 36.40 -21.79
CA ALA A 188 -2.91 37.80 -21.60
C ALA A 188 -2.56 38.21 -20.15
N ASN A 189 -3.15 37.56 -19.14
CA ASN A 189 -2.88 37.82 -17.72
C ASN A 189 -1.98 36.76 -17.05
N GLY A 190 -1.64 35.70 -17.78
CA GLY A 190 -0.98 34.51 -17.25
C GLY A 190 -1.77 33.86 -16.10
N PHE A 191 -1.06 33.14 -15.24
CA PHE A 191 -1.60 32.56 -14.01
C PHE A 191 -0.81 33.05 -12.79
N ASN A 192 -1.48 33.71 -11.84
CA ASN A 192 -0.85 34.32 -10.65
C ASN A 192 0.35 35.24 -10.99
N GLY A 193 0.29 35.96 -12.11
CA GLY A 193 1.36 36.84 -12.60
C GLY A 193 2.52 36.13 -13.31
N VAL A 194 2.50 34.79 -13.38
CA VAL A 194 3.41 34.00 -14.23
C VAL A 194 2.86 33.95 -15.63
N GLY A 195 3.65 34.38 -16.61
CA GLY A 195 3.27 34.29 -18.02
C GLY A 195 4.36 33.66 -18.85
N VAL A 196 3.96 32.80 -19.79
CA VAL A 196 4.85 32.17 -20.77
C VAL A 196 4.81 32.98 -22.06
N VAL A 197 5.96 33.46 -22.51
CA VAL A 197 6.07 34.34 -23.70
C VAL A 197 6.27 33.55 -24.99
N ALA A 198 6.98 32.42 -24.91
CA ALA A 198 7.12 31.43 -25.96
C ALA A 198 7.41 30.07 -25.31
N TYR A 199 7.03 28.99 -25.97
CA TYR A 199 7.33 27.64 -25.53
C TYR A 199 7.75 26.75 -26.69
N SER A 200 8.44 25.68 -26.35
CA SER A 200 8.73 24.59 -27.28
C SER A 200 8.62 23.24 -26.59
N SER A 201 8.49 22.19 -27.39
CA SER A 201 8.38 20.82 -26.91
C SER A 201 9.51 19.95 -27.46
N LEU A 202 10.04 19.08 -26.61
CA LEU A 202 11.06 18.09 -26.91
C LEU A 202 10.48 16.70 -26.60
N ASP A 203 10.36 15.82 -27.59
CA ASP A 203 10.05 14.40 -27.38
C ASP A 203 11.34 13.58 -27.48
N PHE A 204 11.71 12.87 -26.41
CA PHE A 204 12.93 12.04 -26.43
C PHE A 204 12.86 10.84 -27.37
N ALA A 205 11.69 10.44 -27.85
CA ALA A 205 11.58 9.40 -28.87
C ALA A 205 12.28 9.80 -30.19
N ASP A 206 12.42 11.11 -30.45
CA ASP A 206 13.02 11.64 -31.67
C ASP A 206 14.52 11.99 -31.51
N VAL A 207 15.09 11.77 -30.32
CA VAL A 207 16.48 12.15 -30.04
C VAL A 207 17.45 11.04 -30.44
N SER A 208 18.38 11.40 -31.33
CA SER A 208 19.44 10.52 -31.83
C SER A 208 20.68 10.52 -30.94
N LYS A 209 21.52 9.48 -31.07
CA LYS A 209 22.77 9.34 -30.29
C LYS A 209 23.69 10.55 -30.50
N GLY A 210 24.21 11.11 -29.40
CA GLY A 210 25.13 12.25 -29.41
C GLY A 210 24.52 13.59 -29.81
N GLN A 211 23.19 13.67 -30.02
CA GLN A 211 22.51 14.91 -30.43
C GLN A 211 21.67 15.53 -29.31
N LEU A 212 21.79 15.04 -28.07
CA LEU A 212 20.93 15.43 -26.96
C LEU A 212 20.89 16.95 -26.73
N LEU A 213 22.06 17.61 -26.74
CA LEU A 213 22.15 19.08 -26.63
C LEU A 213 21.73 19.81 -27.92
N THR A 214 22.00 19.22 -29.09
CA THR A 214 21.58 19.78 -30.39
C THR A 214 20.07 19.82 -30.54
N VAL A 215 19.35 18.79 -30.10
CA VAL A 215 17.87 18.79 -30.16
C VAL A 215 17.29 19.75 -29.14
N LEU A 216 17.85 19.85 -27.93
CA LEU A 216 17.48 20.89 -26.97
C LEU A 216 17.70 22.31 -27.55
N ALA A 217 18.85 22.55 -28.18
CA ALA A 217 19.14 23.80 -28.84
C ALA A 217 18.17 24.09 -30.00
N SER A 218 17.83 23.07 -30.80
CA SER A 218 16.82 23.19 -31.86
C SER A 218 15.46 23.62 -31.30
N ALA A 219 14.99 23.00 -30.22
CA ALA A 219 13.74 23.38 -29.58
C ALA A 219 13.80 24.81 -29.01
N MET A 220 14.96 25.27 -28.53
CA MET A 220 15.13 26.63 -28.03
C MET A 220 15.20 27.69 -29.14
N LEU A 221 15.59 27.31 -30.37
CA LEU A 221 15.61 28.21 -31.52
C LEU A 221 14.21 28.61 -32.00
N ASP A 222 13.20 27.78 -31.73
CA ASP A 222 11.80 28.05 -32.04
C ASP A 222 11.20 29.16 -31.15
N TRP A 223 11.94 29.67 -30.17
CA TRP A 223 11.48 30.78 -29.35
C TRP A 223 11.62 32.10 -30.09
N GLU A 224 10.48 32.69 -30.39
CA GLU A 224 10.37 34.00 -31.04
C GLU A 224 9.53 34.95 -30.17
N LEU A 225 9.90 36.23 -30.19
CA LEU A 225 9.17 37.31 -29.51
C LEU A 225 8.89 38.41 -30.52
N ASN A 226 7.62 38.71 -30.76
CA ASN A 226 7.20 39.70 -31.78
C ASN A 226 7.88 39.45 -33.13
N ASP A 227 7.81 38.21 -33.63
CA ASP A 227 8.43 37.74 -34.88
C ASP A 227 9.97 37.89 -34.94
N THR A 228 10.63 38.05 -33.78
CA THR A 228 12.10 38.11 -33.68
C THR A 228 12.63 36.90 -32.92
N PRO A 229 13.55 36.10 -33.51
CA PRO A 229 14.16 34.96 -32.83
C PRO A 229 14.97 35.38 -31.60
N VAL A 230 14.83 34.64 -30.50
CA VAL A 230 15.56 34.91 -29.24
C VAL A 230 17.07 34.73 -29.40
N PHE A 231 17.50 33.81 -30.25
CA PHE A 231 18.91 33.47 -30.50
C PHE A 231 19.33 33.80 -31.94
N GLU A 232 19.16 35.06 -32.34
CA GLU A 232 19.50 35.55 -33.68
C GLU A 232 20.94 35.19 -34.09
N GLY A 233 21.10 34.66 -35.31
CA GLY A 233 22.40 34.31 -35.88
C GLY A 233 23.04 33.02 -35.35
N MET A 234 22.36 32.25 -34.50
CA MET A 234 22.83 30.95 -34.01
C MET A 234 22.18 29.79 -34.78
N SER A 235 22.98 28.77 -35.11
CA SER A 235 22.48 27.45 -35.50
C SER A 235 22.33 26.53 -34.29
N ALA A 236 21.61 25.41 -34.46
CA ALA A 236 21.43 24.41 -33.41
C ALA A 236 22.77 23.91 -32.85
N ASP A 237 23.77 23.68 -33.71
CA ASP A 237 25.11 23.25 -33.29
C ASP A 237 25.85 24.33 -32.49
N THR A 238 25.78 25.59 -32.92
CA THR A 238 26.45 26.69 -32.20
C THR A 238 25.80 26.98 -30.85
N LEU A 239 24.48 26.84 -30.75
CA LEU A 239 23.75 27.01 -29.49
C LEU A 239 23.99 25.82 -28.56
N ALA A 240 24.02 24.59 -29.08
CA ALA A 240 24.36 23.39 -28.31
C ALA A 240 25.78 23.46 -27.71
N ALA A 241 26.77 23.87 -28.51
CA ALA A 241 28.13 24.06 -28.03
C ALA A 241 28.23 25.13 -26.93
N LYS A 242 27.44 26.22 -27.03
CA LYS A 242 27.35 27.23 -25.98
C LYS A 242 26.64 26.73 -24.73
N LEU A 243 25.55 25.96 -24.87
CA LEU A 243 24.86 25.33 -23.74
C LEU A 243 25.79 24.36 -22.97
N GLU A 244 26.73 23.72 -23.66
CA GLU A 244 27.73 22.84 -23.04
C GLU A 244 28.86 23.62 -22.35
N GLN A 245 29.40 24.65 -23.00
CA GLN A 245 30.62 25.35 -22.55
C GLN A 245 30.36 26.56 -21.65
N ASP A 246 29.28 27.31 -21.91
CA ASP A 246 28.90 28.53 -21.19
C ASP A 246 27.35 28.70 -21.13
N PRO A 247 26.64 27.82 -20.40
CA PRO A 247 25.19 27.90 -20.25
C PRO A 247 24.70 29.23 -19.65
N GLN A 248 25.54 29.92 -18.86
CA GLN A 248 25.17 31.19 -18.23
C GLN A 248 24.96 32.30 -19.28
N SER A 249 25.79 32.33 -20.33
CA SER A 249 25.59 33.28 -21.44
C SER A 249 24.23 33.13 -22.13
N ILE A 250 23.74 31.90 -22.27
CA ILE A 250 22.42 31.60 -22.86
C ILE A 250 21.30 32.04 -21.92
N VAL A 251 21.44 31.77 -20.63
CA VAL A 251 20.51 32.26 -19.60
C VAL A 251 20.40 33.79 -19.61
N ASP A 252 21.52 34.49 -19.80
CA ASP A 252 21.54 35.96 -19.81
C ASP A 252 20.85 36.53 -21.05
N ILE A 253 20.99 35.88 -22.21
CA ILE A 253 20.21 36.20 -23.43
C ILE A 253 18.72 36.03 -23.14
N CYS A 254 18.29 34.90 -22.57
CA CYS A 254 16.87 34.68 -22.23
C CYS A 254 16.35 35.76 -21.27
N LYS A 255 17.10 36.08 -20.20
CA LYS A 255 16.71 37.14 -19.25
C LYS A 255 16.59 38.50 -19.92
N GLN A 256 17.50 38.84 -20.83
CA GLN A 256 17.48 40.11 -21.54
C GLN A 256 16.23 40.22 -22.43
N SER A 257 15.87 39.16 -23.14
CA SER A 257 14.67 39.09 -23.99
C SER A 257 13.35 39.22 -23.20
N LEU A 258 13.36 38.88 -21.91
CA LEU A 258 12.18 38.94 -21.03
C LEU A 258 11.94 40.30 -20.35
N LYS A 259 12.90 41.25 -20.36
CA LYS A 259 12.82 42.51 -19.58
C LYS A 259 11.67 43.45 -19.95
N ASN A 260 11.12 43.34 -21.17
CA ASN A 260 10.12 44.27 -21.71
C ASN A 260 8.74 43.62 -21.92
N GLN A 261 8.44 42.55 -21.19
CA GLN A 261 7.20 41.79 -21.34
C GLN A 261 6.13 42.25 -20.35
N THR A 262 4.85 42.07 -20.71
CA THR A 262 3.70 42.58 -19.94
C THR A 262 3.43 41.81 -18.64
N TYR A 263 3.89 40.57 -18.54
CA TYR A 263 3.70 39.74 -17.36
C TYR A 263 4.54 40.21 -16.17
N ALA A 264 4.04 40.01 -14.95
CA ALA A 264 4.80 40.31 -13.73
C ALA A 264 6.03 39.40 -13.57
N THR A 265 5.91 38.13 -14.00
CA THR A 265 7.00 37.16 -14.03
C THR A 265 7.02 36.43 -15.39
N PRO A 266 7.59 37.06 -16.43
CA PRO A 266 7.65 36.49 -17.78
C PRO A 266 8.70 35.36 -17.84
N ARG A 267 8.37 34.27 -18.54
CA ARG A 267 9.24 33.08 -18.69
C ARG A 267 9.13 32.47 -20.09
N PHE A 268 10.19 31.78 -20.52
CA PHE A 268 10.09 30.77 -21.57
C PHE A 268 9.65 29.43 -20.94
N ALA A 269 9.01 28.55 -21.71
CA ALA A 269 8.69 27.21 -21.26
C ALA A 269 9.27 26.14 -22.19
N LEU A 270 9.82 25.09 -21.60
CA LEU A 270 10.26 23.89 -22.31
C LEU A 270 9.46 22.71 -21.77
N PHE A 271 8.69 22.06 -22.65
CA PHE A 271 8.03 20.81 -22.33
C PHE A 271 8.86 19.63 -22.83
N ILE A 272 9.25 18.73 -21.93
CA ILE A 272 10.08 17.56 -22.20
C ILE A 272 9.22 16.31 -22.02
N ASP A 273 8.79 15.71 -23.11
CA ASP A 273 7.97 14.50 -23.11
C ASP A 273 8.83 13.23 -23.16
N ARG A 274 8.25 12.12 -22.68
CA ARG A 274 8.86 10.78 -22.64
C ARG A 274 10.25 10.74 -22.00
N LEU A 275 10.40 11.39 -20.83
CA LEU A 275 11.65 11.40 -20.07
C LEU A 275 12.19 9.99 -19.78
N GLU A 276 11.33 8.98 -19.71
CA GLU A 276 11.73 7.58 -19.58
C GLU A 276 12.71 7.11 -20.68
N VAL A 277 12.64 7.67 -21.89
CA VAL A 277 13.55 7.31 -22.99
C VAL A 277 14.96 7.80 -22.68
N LEU A 278 15.12 9.02 -22.13
CA LEU A 278 16.43 9.51 -21.69
C LEU A 278 17.04 8.60 -20.62
N LEU A 279 16.23 8.17 -19.66
CA LEU A 279 16.68 7.41 -18.48
C LEU A 279 17.02 5.95 -18.80
N SER A 280 16.29 5.32 -19.73
CA SER A 280 16.39 3.88 -19.99
C SER A 280 17.10 3.53 -21.31
N SER A 281 17.11 4.42 -22.29
CA SER A 281 17.65 4.12 -23.63
C SER A 281 19.17 3.96 -23.60
N PRO A 282 19.72 2.88 -24.19
CA PRO A 282 21.17 2.71 -24.33
C PRO A 282 21.79 3.68 -25.35
N LEU A 283 20.98 4.52 -26.01
CA LEU A 283 21.46 5.58 -26.90
C LEU A 283 22.28 6.64 -26.15
N PHE A 284 22.03 6.83 -24.86
CA PHE A 284 22.67 7.87 -24.04
C PHE A 284 23.61 7.24 -23.01
N SER A 285 24.84 7.73 -22.94
CA SER A 285 25.78 7.40 -21.87
C SER A 285 25.36 8.05 -20.55
N ASP A 286 25.79 7.47 -19.42
CA ASP A 286 25.49 8.03 -18.10
C ASP A 286 26.07 9.44 -17.92
N THR A 287 27.20 9.73 -18.55
CA THR A 287 27.80 11.06 -18.61
C THR A 287 26.92 12.05 -19.35
N GLU A 288 26.40 11.69 -20.53
CA GLU A 288 25.50 12.56 -21.31
C GLU A 288 24.21 12.84 -20.54
N ARG A 289 23.63 11.82 -19.90
CA ARG A 289 22.41 11.98 -19.07
C ARG A 289 22.64 12.95 -17.91
N THR A 290 23.77 12.81 -17.22
CA THR A 290 24.10 13.66 -16.07
C THR A 290 24.28 15.12 -16.48
N VAL A 291 25.09 15.37 -17.52
CA VAL A 291 25.33 16.73 -18.06
C VAL A 291 24.00 17.37 -18.49
N PHE A 292 23.13 16.62 -19.16
CA PHE A 292 21.84 17.14 -19.61
C PHE A 292 20.91 17.49 -18.45
N VAL A 293 20.79 16.60 -17.45
CA VAL A 293 19.94 16.83 -16.28
C VAL A 293 20.45 18.02 -15.45
N GLU A 294 21.77 18.20 -15.34
CA GLU A 294 22.37 19.38 -14.71
C GLU A 294 22.09 20.66 -15.49
N LEU A 295 22.13 20.62 -16.82
CA LEU A 295 21.75 21.77 -17.66
C LEU A 295 20.28 22.15 -17.46
N LEU A 296 19.36 21.18 -17.40
CA LEU A 296 17.95 21.44 -17.10
C LEU A 296 17.77 22.11 -15.73
N GLU A 297 18.56 21.71 -14.73
CA GLU A 297 18.55 22.34 -13.41
C GLU A 297 19.00 23.81 -13.47
N GLN A 298 20.08 24.10 -14.20
CA GLN A 298 20.54 25.47 -14.41
C GLN A 298 19.47 26.33 -15.10
N LEU A 299 18.83 25.80 -16.16
CA LEU A 299 17.73 26.49 -16.82
C LEU A 299 16.52 26.71 -15.89
N ALA A 300 16.13 25.72 -15.08
CA ALA A 300 15.00 25.84 -14.16
C ALA A 300 15.23 26.86 -13.02
N THR A 301 16.47 26.99 -12.54
CA THR A 301 16.84 27.97 -11.50
C THR A 301 17.20 29.35 -12.03
N SER A 302 17.28 29.51 -13.36
CA SER A 302 17.72 30.73 -14.04
C SER A 302 16.82 31.95 -13.81
N LYS A 303 15.60 31.75 -13.34
CA LYS A 303 14.50 32.72 -13.34
C LYS A 303 14.01 33.14 -14.74
N ALA A 304 14.45 32.47 -15.81
CA ALA A 304 14.04 32.77 -17.18
C ALA A 304 13.23 31.64 -17.83
N VAL A 305 13.51 30.38 -17.50
CA VAL A 305 12.91 29.20 -18.14
C VAL A 305 12.09 28.38 -17.12
N ILE A 306 10.93 27.88 -17.55
CA ILE A 306 10.14 26.85 -16.85
C ILE A 306 10.39 25.53 -17.56
N ILE A 307 10.77 24.51 -16.81
CA ILE A 307 10.92 23.14 -17.32
C ILE A 307 9.73 22.31 -16.85
N ILE A 308 8.95 21.81 -17.79
CA ILE A 308 7.88 20.86 -17.54
C ILE A 308 8.30 19.55 -18.17
N SER A 309 8.28 18.45 -17.43
CA SER A 309 8.63 17.14 -17.99
C SER A 309 7.55 16.12 -17.71
N ALA A 310 7.35 15.17 -18.64
CA ALA A 310 6.44 14.04 -18.46
C ALA A 310 7.23 12.73 -18.48
N CYS A 311 6.92 11.85 -17.53
CA CYS A 311 7.52 10.53 -17.41
C CYS A 311 6.46 9.49 -17.04
N ARG A 312 6.68 8.23 -17.44
CA ARG A 312 5.86 7.13 -16.97
C ARG A 312 6.19 6.75 -15.52
N ASN A 313 5.17 6.35 -14.78
CA ASN A 313 5.30 5.94 -13.37
C ASN A 313 6.16 4.68 -13.17
N ASP A 314 6.22 3.76 -14.14
CA ASP A 314 7.06 2.55 -14.05
C ASP A 314 8.57 2.83 -14.14
N PHE A 315 8.97 4.02 -14.57
CA PHE A 315 10.38 4.46 -14.64
C PHE A 315 10.84 5.26 -13.42
N TYR A 316 9.99 5.34 -12.38
CA TYR A 316 10.32 6.04 -11.14
C TYR A 316 11.63 5.58 -10.47
N PRO A 317 11.98 4.28 -10.42
CA PRO A 317 13.25 3.85 -9.84
C PRO A 317 14.48 4.47 -10.52
N LEU A 318 14.41 4.74 -11.84
CA LEU A 318 15.51 5.39 -12.57
C LEU A 318 15.59 6.89 -12.26
N LEU A 319 14.45 7.55 -12.01
CA LEU A 319 14.41 8.97 -11.63
C LEU A 319 15.14 9.23 -10.31
N VAL A 320 15.06 8.30 -9.35
CA VAL A 320 15.71 8.42 -8.03
C VAL A 320 17.23 8.55 -8.15
N GLY A 321 17.83 8.03 -9.22
CA GLY A 321 19.26 8.15 -9.50
C GLY A 321 19.75 9.58 -9.79
N TYR A 322 18.84 10.53 -10.04
CA TYR A 322 19.17 11.90 -10.40
C TYR A 322 18.65 12.91 -9.36
N PRO A 323 19.53 13.45 -8.49
CA PRO A 323 19.13 14.41 -7.45
C PRO A 323 18.38 15.63 -7.97
N SER A 324 18.76 16.18 -9.13
CA SER A 324 18.08 17.32 -9.75
C SER A 324 16.63 16.99 -10.12
N LEU A 325 16.35 15.79 -10.64
CA LEU A 325 14.97 15.39 -10.96
C LEU A 325 14.13 15.17 -9.69
N MET A 326 14.76 14.86 -8.56
CA MET A 326 14.12 14.63 -7.26
C MET A 326 13.95 15.91 -6.41
N ALA A 327 14.68 16.97 -6.73
CA ALA A 327 14.66 18.23 -5.99
C ALA A 327 13.25 18.85 -5.97
N GLY A 328 12.85 19.40 -4.82
CA GLY A 328 11.56 20.07 -4.66
C GLY A 328 10.33 19.15 -4.62
N LYS A 329 10.50 17.82 -4.63
CA LYS A 329 9.37 16.85 -4.57
C LYS A 329 8.39 17.13 -3.42
N SER A 330 8.90 17.32 -2.20
CA SER A 330 8.09 17.64 -1.01
C SER A 330 7.35 18.98 -1.08
N ARG A 331 7.70 19.82 -2.07
CA ARG A 331 7.08 21.13 -2.33
C ARG A 331 6.23 21.13 -3.61
N GLY A 332 5.90 19.94 -4.15
CA GLY A 332 5.00 19.81 -5.30
C GLY A 332 5.68 19.82 -6.67
N ALA A 333 7.01 19.66 -6.75
CA ALA A 333 7.70 19.55 -8.04
C ALA A 333 7.28 18.30 -8.85
N HIS A 334 6.74 17.26 -8.20
CA HIS A 334 6.20 16.07 -8.86
C HIS A 334 4.68 16.08 -8.80
N PHE A 335 4.00 15.72 -9.88
CA PHE A 335 2.55 15.61 -9.97
C PHE A 335 2.14 14.29 -10.61
N ASP A 336 1.40 13.47 -9.86
CA ASP A 336 0.88 12.19 -10.34
C ASP A 336 -0.46 12.41 -11.06
N LEU A 337 -0.49 12.19 -12.37
CA LEU A 337 -1.68 12.21 -13.20
C LEU A 337 -2.32 10.82 -13.26
N ALA A 338 -3.42 10.66 -12.53
CA ALA A 338 -4.24 9.47 -12.57
C ALA A 338 -5.03 9.34 -13.90
N PRO A 339 -5.41 8.11 -14.30
CA PRO A 339 -6.44 7.89 -15.32
C PRO A 339 -7.72 8.69 -14.99
N PRO A 340 -8.44 9.21 -15.99
CA PRO A 340 -9.59 10.05 -15.72
C PRO A 340 -10.75 9.31 -15.06
N THR A 341 -11.45 10.00 -14.18
CA THR A 341 -12.65 9.48 -13.54
C THR A 341 -13.81 9.41 -14.53
N ARG A 342 -14.88 8.69 -14.20
CA ARG A 342 -16.11 8.65 -15.01
C ARG A 342 -16.65 10.05 -15.34
N THR A 343 -16.66 10.94 -14.35
CA THR A 343 -17.11 12.33 -14.53
C THR A 343 -16.23 13.10 -15.49
N GLU A 344 -14.91 12.93 -15.40
CA GLU A 344 -13.95 13.53 -16.32
C GLU A 344 -14.10 12.97 -17.74
N LEU A 345 -14.33 11.66 -17.89
CA LEU A 345 -14.62 11.03 -19.18
C LEU A 345 -15.90 11.57 -19.82
N LEU A 346 -16.98 11.74 -19.04
CA LEU A 346 -18.21 12.36 -19.56
C LEU A 346 -17.96 13.79 -20.05
N GLN A 347 -17.13 14.56 -19.36
CA GLN A 347 -16.73 15.90 -19.80
C GLN A 347 -15.92 15.84 -21.10
N MET A 348 -14.96 14.93 -21.20
CA MET A 348 -14.15 14.70 -22.42
C MET A 348 -15.00 14.25 -23.61
N ILE A 349 -16.13 13.60 -23.38
CA ILE A 349 -17.04 13.12 -24.43
C ILE A 349 -18.04 14.22 -24.82
N ARG A 350 -18.79 14.74 -23.85
CA ARG A 350 -19.96 15.60 -24.09
C ARG A 350 -19.58 17.03 -24.47
N LEU A 351 -18.61 17.63 -23.79
CA LEU A 351 -18.35 19.06 -23.94
C LEU A 351 -17.71 19.45 -25.27
N PRO A 352 -16.73 18.70 -25.83
CA PRO A 352 -16.25 18.98 -27.18
C PRO A 352 -17.37 18.81 -28.23
N ALA A 353 -18.27 17.84 -28.02
CA ALA A 353 -19.43 17.65 -28.89
C ALA A 353 -20.40 18.84 -28.84
N VAL A 354 -20.68 19.37 -27.64
CA VAL A 354 -21.50 20.59 -27.48
C VAL A 354 -20.85 21.80 -28.15
N ALA A 355 -19.54 22.01 -27.96
CA ALA A 355 -18.80 23.12 -28.58
C ALA A 355 -18.85 23.09 -30.12
N ALA A 356 -18.82 21.88 -30.69
CA ALA A 356 -18.95 21.64 -32.14
C ALA A 356 -20.42 21.45 -32.61
N ASN A 357 -21.41 21.69 -31.75
CA ASN A 357 -22.85 21.56 -32.05
C ASN A 357 -23.28 20.15 -32.54
N LEU A 358 -22.67 19.10 -31.99
CA LEU A 358 -22.98 17.70 -32.27
C LEU A 358 -24.07 17.16 -31.34
N THR A 359 -24.90 16.24 -31.84
CA THR A 359 -25.91 15.53 -31.03
C THR A 359 -25.64 14.03 -30.98
N TRP A 360 -26.22 13.35 -29.97
CA TRP A 360 -26.03 11.92 -29.74
C TRP A 360 -27.29 11.13 -30.13
N GLU A 361 -27.12 10.04 -30.86
CA GLU A 361 -28.20 9.07 -31.07
C GLU A 361 -28.46 8.28 -29.78
N ILE A 362 -29.73 7.90 -29.57
CA ILE A 362 -30.16 7.04 -28.46
C ILE A 362 -30.35 5.63 -29.02
N ASP A 363 -29.77 4.64 -28.37
CA ASP A 363 -29.91 3.25 -28.78
C ASP A 363 -31.36 2.78 -28.64
N SER A 364 -31.95 2.27 -29.73
CA SER A 364 -33.36 1.85 -29.76
C SER A 364 -33.63 0.63 -28.88
N ASP A 365 -32.62 -0.22 -28.67
CA ASP A 365 -32.77 -1.48 -27.94
C ASP A 365 -32.67 -1.28 -26.42
N THR A 366 -31.74 -0.41 -25.97
CA THR A 366 -31.44 -0.20 -24.54
C THR A 366 -31.95 1.12 -23.98
N ALA A 367 -32.46 2.02 -24.84
CA ALA A 367 -32.79 3.41 -24.52
C ALA A 367 -31.61 4.21 -23.94
N MET A 368 -30.37 3.76 -24.16
CA MET A 368 -29.15 4.39 -23.65
C MET A 368 -28.58 5.39 -24.68
N PRO A 369 -28.27 6.63 -24.28
CA PRO A 369 -27.56 7.58 -25.14
C PRO A 369 -26.13 7.12 -25.49
N LEU A 370 -25.67 7.37 -26.72
CA LEU A 370 -24.35 6.93 -27.21
C LEU A 370 -23.17 7.46 -26.38
N ASP A 371 -23.24 8.70 -25.91
CA ASP A 371 -22.27 9.31 -24.99
C ASP A 371 -22.14 8.54 -23.66
N GLU A 372 -23.25 8.02 -23.14
CA GLU A 372 -23.24 7.20 -21.93
C GLU A 372 -22.62 5.82 -22.22
N MET A 373 -22.88 5.24 -23.40
CA MET A 373 -22.26 3.98 -23.84
C MET A 373 -20.74 4.13 -23.98
N LEU A 374 -20.28 5.21 -24.61
CA LEU A 374 -18.86 5.55 -24.74
C LEU A 374 -18.20 5.72 -23.37
N CYS A 375 -18.88 6.40 -22.44
CA CYS A 375 -18.35 6.58 -21.09
C CYS A 375 -18.23 5.25 -20.33
N SER A 376 -19.25 4.40 -20.41
CA SER A 376 -19.25 3.08 -19.78
C SER A 376 -18.10 2.20 -20.28
N ASP A 377 -17.88 2.17 -21.59
CA ASP A 377 -16.83 1.36 -22.21
C ASP A 377 -15.42 1.93 -21.93
N ALA A 378 -15.29 3.26 -21.85
CA ALA A 378 -14.03 3.92 -21.49
C ALA A 378 -13.68 3.74 -20.00
N ALA A 379 -14.66 3.88 -19.09
CA ALA A 379 -14.43 3.76 -17.65
C ALA A 379 -14.01 2.35 -17.23
N SER A 380 -14.36 1.34 -18.03
CA SER A 380 -13.98 -0.07 -17.79
C SER A 380 -12.54 -0.40 -18.22
N ASN A 381 -11.80 0.57 -18.79
CA ASN A 381 -10.51 0.36 -19.44
C ASN A 381 -9.45 1.40 -19.01
N PRO A 382 -8.37 1.02 -18.28
CA PRO A 382 -7.35 1.97 -17.80
C PRO A 382 -6.59 2.74 -18.90
N ASP A 383 -6.47 2.16 -20.11
CA ASP A 383 -5.77 2.74 -21.27
C ASP A 383 -6.75 3.32 -22.32
N ALA A 384 -7.98 3.68 -21.92
CA ALA A 384 -9.07 3.98 -22.85
C ALA A 384 -8.90 5.27 -23.66
N LEU A 385 -8.16 6.28 -23.18
CA LEU A 385 -8.22 7.63 -23.78
C LEU A 385 -7.84 7.68 -25.27
N PRO A 386 -6.75 7.06 -25.75
CA PRO A 386 -6.43 7.08 -27.18
C PRO A 386 -7.49 6.36 -28.02
N MET A 387 -8.04 5.25 -27.50
CA MET A 387 -9.10 4.49 -28.18
C MET A 387 -10.40 5.28 -28.23
N LEU A 388 -10.74 5.94 -27.13
CA LEU A 388 -11.91 6.81 -27.00
C LEU A 388 -11.81 7.98 -27.99
N GLN A 389 -10.67 8.67 -28.06
CA GLN A 389 -10.48 9.77 -29.01
C GLN A 389 -10.57 9.30 -30.46
N TYR A 390 -9.95 8.17 -30.80
CA TYR A 390 -10.09 7.59 -32.14
C TYR A 390 -11.56 7.27 -32.47
N THR A 391 -12.27 6.64 -31.53
CA THR A 391 -13.69 6.28 -31.69
C THR A 391 -14.55 7.52 -31.87
N LEU A 392 -14.35 8.56 -31.07
CA LEU A 392 -15.06 9.83 -31.16
C LEU A 392 -14.78 10.56 -32.49
N GLN A 393 -13.54 10.54 -32.98
CA GLN A 393 -13.19 11.09 -34.29
C GLN A 393 -13.85 10.30 -35.43
N ALA A 394 -13.84 8.96 -35.35
CA ALA A 394 -14.50 8.12 -36.35
C ALA A 394 -16.02 8.34 -36.38
N LEU A 395 -16.65 8.47 -35.21
CA LEU A 395 -18.06 8.85 -35.07
C LEU A 395 -18.34 10.22 -35.68
N TYR A 396 -17.46 11.20 -35.48
CA TYR A 396 -17.58 12.51 -36.09
C TYR A 396 -17.47 12.46 -37.61
N LEU A 397 -16.51 11.72 -38.16
CA LEU A 397 -16.31 11.64 -39.61
C LEU A 397 -17.44 10.88 -40.34
N GLN A 398 -18.13 9.98 -39.64
CA GLN A 398 -19.22 9.16 -40.18
C GLN A 398 -20.60 9.56 -39.61
N ARG A 399 -20.69 10.76 -39.04
CA ARG A 399 -21.95 11.33 -38.51
C ARG A 399 -22.96 11.55 -39.63
N SER A 400 -24.24 11.69 -39.28
CA SER A 400 -25.29 12.04 -40.24
C SER A 400 -25.20 13.49 -40.70
N ASP A 401 -25.95 13.82 -41.76
CA ASP A 401 -26.03 15.19 -42.31
C ASP A 401 -26.56 16.23 -41.31
N ASP A 402 -27.27 15.81 -40.26
CA ASP A 402 -27.75 16.66 -39.15
C ASP A 402 -26.78 16.68 -37.94
N ASP A 403 -25.50 16.40 -38.16
CA ASP A 403 -24.43 16.42 -37.14
C ASP A 403 -24.70 15.51 -35.92
N LYS A 404 -25.43 14.41 -36.13
CA LYS A 404 -25.71 13.40 -35.10
C LYS A 404 -24.71 12.24 -35.14
N LEU A 405 -24.10 11.94 -34.00
CA LEU A 405 -23.20 10.81 -33.79
C LEU A 405 -24.02 9.52 -33.60
N LEU A 406 -23.77 8.52 -34.44
CA LEU A 406 -24.66 7.37 -34.63
C LEU A 406 -24.24 6.12 -33.86
N VAL A 407 -25.19 5.46 -33.20
CA VAL A 407 -25.02 4.16 -32.51
C VAL A 407 -24.69 3.05 -33.51
N SER A 408 -25.24 3.13 -34.73
CA SER A 408 -24.92 2.18 -35.80
C SER A 408 -23.44 2.20 -36.19
N VAL A 409 -22.83 3.38 -36.26
CA VAL A 409 -21.39 3.55 -36.49
C VAL A 409 -20.61 3.01 -35.30
N TYR A 410 -21.01 3.31 -34.06
CA TYR A 410 -20.37 2.78 -32.85
C TYR A 410 -20.33 1.24 -32.81
N ARG A 411 -21.46 0.59 -33.10
CA ARG A 411 -21.56 -0.87 -33.21
C ARG A 411 -20.73 -1.41 -34.39
N THR A 412 -20.70 -0.68 -35.51
CA THR A 412 -19.87 -1.02 -36.67
C THR A 412 -18.38 -0.86 -36.38
N LEU A 413 -17.96 -0.01 -35.45
CA LEU A 413 -16.58 0.06 -34.97
C LEU A 413 -16.25 -1.10 -34.00
N GLY A 414 -17.26 -1.72 -33.39
CA GLY A 414 -17.09 -2.75 -32.37
C GLY A 414 -16.84 -2.17 -30.98
N GLY A 415 -17.45 -1.01 -30.69
CA GLY A 415 -17.23 -0.26 -29.46
C GLY A 415 -15.85 0.41 -29.43
N ILE A 416 -15.47 0.94 -28.26
CA ILE A 416 -14.15 1.58 -28.07
C ILE A 416 -13.00 0.58 -28.29
N GLU A 417 -13.14 -0.65 -27.80
CA GLU A 417 -12.08 -1.67 -27.91
C GLU A 417 -11.88 -2.17 -29.35
N GLY A 418 -12.95 -2.27 -30.14
CA GLY A 418 -12.91 -2.77 -31.51
C GLY A 418 -12.43 -1.73 -32.53
N ALA A 419 -12.57 -0.43 -32.22
CA ALA A 419 -12.34 0.64 -33.18
C ALA A 419 -10.90 0.66 -33.74
N ILE A 420 -9.88 0.47 -32.90
CA ILE A 420 -8.47 0.42 -33.34
C ILE A 420 -8.20 -0.83 -34.20
N GLY A 421 -8.76 -1.99 -33.82
CA GLY A 421 -8.60 -3.22 -34.59
C GLY A 421 -9.24 -3.12 -35.97
N LYS A 422 -10.42 -2.49 -36.08
CA LYS A 422 -11.07 -2.24 -37.37
C LYS A 422 -10.35 -1.19 -38.21
N ASN A 423 -9.80 -0.15 -37.59
CA ASN A 423 -8.93 0.80 -38.30
C ASN A 423 -7.74 0.08 -38.94
N ALA A 424 -7.11 -0.83 -38.20
CA ALA A 424 -6.00 -1.62 -38.70
C ALA A 424 -6.41 -2.52 -39.87
N GLU A 425 -7.56 -3.19 -39.80
CA GLU A 425 -8.08 -3.97 -40.93
C GLU A 425 -8.43 -3.07 -42.14
N GLN A 426 -9.00 -1.88 -41.92
CA GLN A 426 -9.33 -0.95 -42.99
C GLN A 426 -8.06 -0.39 -43.66
N ALA A 427 -7.05 -0.01 -42.87
CA ALA A 427 -5.76 0.48 -43.36
C ALA A 427 -5.09 -0.50 -44.32
N ILE A 428 -5.20 -1.80 -44.05
CA ILE A 428 -4.64 -2.84 -44.92
C ILE A 428 -5.61 -3.36 -45.98
N SER A 429 -6.90 -2.99 -45.94
CA SER A 429 -7.93 -3.59 -46.80
C SER A 429 -7.68 -3.33 -48.29
N HIS A 430 -7.17 -2.14 -48.62
CA HIS A 430 -6.86 -1.70 -49.98
C HIS A 430 -5.53 -2.25 -50.52
N LEU A 431 -4.73 -2.91 -49.68
CA LEU A 431 -3.46 -3.51 -50.08
C LEU A 431 -3.68 -4.81 -50.85
N THR A 432 -2.73 -5.13 -51.74
CA THR A 432 -2.66 -6.40 -52.46
C THR A 432 -2.36 -7.56 -51.51
N GLU A 433 -2.64 -8.80 -51.93
CA GLU A 433 -2.38 -9.98 -51.09
C GLU A 433 -0.88 -10.18 -50.79
N ALA A 434 0.00 -9.74 -51.70
CA ALA A 434 1.45 -9.76 -51.48
C ALA A 434 1.88 -8.77 -50.38
N GLU A 435 1.28 -7.58 -50.34
CA GLU A 435 1.52 -6.55 -49.30
C GLU A 435 0.97 -6.99 -47.94
N LYS A 436 -0.22 -7.58 -47.90
CA LYS A 436 -0.78 -8.15 -46.66
C LYS A 436 0.04 -9.31 -46.12
N ALA A 437 0.63 -10.13 -46.99
CA ALA A 437 1.47 -11.26 -46.60
C ALA A 437 2.79 -10.85 -45.91
N SER A 438 3.20 -9.58 -46.02
CA SER A 438 4.37 -9.04 -45.33
C SER A 438 4.14 -8.78 -43.83
N LEU A 439 2.88 -8.80 -43.36
CA LEU A 439 2.53 -8.44 -41.99
C LEU A 439 3.28 -9.23 -40.89
N PRO A 440 3.41 -10.57 -40.95
CA PRO A 440 4.17 -11.35 -39.95
C PRO A 440 5.61 -10.86 -39.77
N ARG A 441 6.26 -10.45 -40.86
CA ARG A 441 7.63 -9.95 -40.86
C ARG A 441 7.72 -8.53 -40.28
N ILE A 442 6.76 -7.66 -40.60
CA ILE A 442 6.70 -6.32 -39.99
C ILE A 442 6.44 -6.42 -38.47
N LEU A 443 5.56 -7.32 -38.05
CA LEU A 443 5.30 -7.55 -36.62
C LEU A 443 6.53 -8.12 -35.88
N SER A 444 7.35 -8.96 -36.50
CA SER A 444 8.59 -9.45 -35.87
C SER A 444 9.66 -8.35 -35.69
N LEU A 445 9.62 -7.31 -36.52
CA LEU A 445 10.46 -6.13 -36.35
C LEU A 445 9.95 -5.23 -35.21
N LEU A 446 8.64 -5.14 -35.01
CA LEU A 446 8.02 -4.18 -34.09
C LEU A 446 7.66 -4.74 -32.71
N VAL A 447 7.41 -6.04 -32.58
CA VAL A 447 6.96 -6.67 -31.34
C VAL A 447 8.13 -7.28 -30.58
N THR A 448 8.20 -7.03 -29.28
CA THR A 448 9.13 -7.69 -28.37
C THR A 448 8.45 -7.97 -27.02
N LEU A 449 9.07 -8.80 -26.20
CA LEU A 449 8.64 -9.02 -24.81
C LEU A 449 9.58 -8.26 -23.86
N ARG A 450 9.05 -7.74 -22.74
CA ARG A 450 9.87 -7.21 -21.65
C ARG A 450 10.72 -8.31 -21.01
N GLU A 451 11.60 -7.92 -20.09
CA GLU A 451 12.46 -8.82 -19.30
C GLU A 451 11.70 -9.93 -18.54
N ASP A 452 10.40 -9.72 -18.26
CA ASP A 452 9.54 -10.72 -17.63
C ASP A 452 9.08 -11.85 -18.58
N GLU A 453 9.45 -11.75 -19.87
CA GLU A 453 9.08 -12.66 -20.96
C GLU A 453 7.58 -12.85 -21.15
N LYS A 454 6.75 -11.97 -20.57
CA LYS A 454 5.28 -12.08 -20.54
C LYS A 454 4.60 -10.82 -21.02
N SER A 455 5.16 -9.66 -20.68
CA SER A 455 4.59 -8.37 -21.06
C SER A 455 4.98 -8.00 -22.49
N ILE A 456 3.98 -7.99 -23.38
CA ILE A 456 4.12 -7.53 -24.75
C ILE A 456 4.40 -6.04 -24.76
N THR A 457 5.43 -5.63 -25.50
CA THR A 457 5.77 -4.23 -25.75
C THR A 457 6.21 -4.04 -27.20
N SER A 458 6.26 -2.78 -27.66
CA SER A 458 6.72 -2.45 -29.01
C SER A 458 8.14 -1.90 -29.01
N ARG A 459 8.88 -2.14 -30.09
CA ARG A 459 10.17 -1.51 -30.39
C ARG A 459 10.13 -0.78 -31.74
N THR A 460 11.12 0.08 -31.97
CA THR A 460 11.31 0.77 -33.24
C THR A 460 12.00 -0.15 -34.26
N ALA A 461 11.54 -0.10 -35.50
CA ALA A 461 12.17 -0.71 -36.67
C ALA A 461 12.65 0.36 -37.65
N ARG A 462 13.67 0.05 -38.44
CA ARG A 462 14.23 0.97 -39.46
C ARG A 462 13.59 0.71 -40.81
N TRP A 463 13.37 1.76 -41.60
CA TRP A 463 12.90 1.58 -42.98
C TRP A 463 13.92 0.82 -43.84
N SER A 464 15.21 0.89 -43.51
CA SER A 464 16.28 0.12 -44.15
C SER A 464 16.20 -1.39 -43.91
N GLN A 465 15.42 -1.85 -42.92
CA GLN A 465 15.19 -3.27 -42.66
C GLN A 465 14.10 -3.87 -43.56
N LEU A 466 13.36 -3.03 -44.29
CA LEU A 466 12.33 -3.47 -45.23
C LEU A 466 12.99 -4.01 -46.51
N GLN A 467 12.65 -5.24 -46.90
CA GLN A 467 13.37 -5.98 -47.94
C GLN A 467 12.78 -5.81 -49.34
N ASN A 468 11.51 -5.42 -49.43
CA ASN A 468 10.78 -5.38 -50.70
C ASN A 468 9.74 -4.26 -50.69
N SER A 469 9.23 -3.90 -51.88
CA SER A 469 8.23 -2.83 -52.04
C SER A 469 6.90 -3.12 -51.34
N ALA A 470 6.58 -4.41 -51.12
CA ALA A 470 5.34 -4.82 -50.47
C ALA A 470 5.36 -4.53 -48.96
N GLU A 471 6.50 -4.76 -48.29
CA GLU A 471 6.77 -4.33 -46.91
C GLU A 471 6.69 -2.80 -46.77
N THR A 472 7.30 -2.06 -47.70
CA THR A 472 7.25 -0.58 -47.70
C THR A 472 5.81 -0.06 -47.85
N ALA A 473 5.03 -0.62 -48.76
CA ALA A 473 3.64 -0.22 -48.97
C ALA A 473 2.76 -0.50 -47.73
N LEU A 474 2.95 -1.64 -47.07
CA LEU A 474 2.26 -1.98 -45.83
C LEU A 474 2.61 -0.99 -44.70
N VAL A 475 3.91 -0.74 -44.46
CA VAL A 475 4.35 0.21 -43.43
C VAL A 475 3.83 1.61 -43.72
N GLN A 476 3.90 2.06 -44.98
CA GLN A 476 3.40 3.37 -45.39
C GLN A 476 1.89 3.48 -45.13
N ALA A 477 1.09 2.49 -45.51
CA ALA A 477 -0.36 2.49 -45.24
C ALA A 477 -0.69 2.55 -43.74
N MET A 478 0.11 1.87 -42.90
CA MET A 478 -0.05 1.91 -41.44
C MET A 478 0.37 3.27 -40.85
N VAL A 479 1.39 3.92 -41.41
CA VAL A 479 1.81 5.29 -41.02
C VAL A 479 0.77 6.32 -41.47
N ASP A 480 0.27 6.24 -42.70
CA ASP A 480 -0.74 7.14 -43.25
C ASP A 480 -2.05 7.05 -42.44
N SER A 481 -2.39 5.83 -41.98
CA SER A 481 -3.52 5.57 -41.10
C SER A 481 -3.24 5.87 -39.61
N ARG A 482 -2.05 6.40 -39.30
CA ARG A 482 -1.56 6.78 -37.95
C ARG A 482 -1.54 5.64 -36.94
N LEU A 483 -1.50 4.40 -37.42
CA LEU A 483 -1.35 3.20 -36.60
C LEU A 483 0.12 2.95 -36.27
N PHE A 484 1.00 3.34 -37.17
CA PHE A 484 2.44 3.46 -36.95
C PHE A 484 2.86 4.93 -36.93
N VAL A 485 3.96 5.23 -36.24
CA VAL A 485 4.60 6.54 -36.23
C VAL A 485 5.93 6.43 -36.95
N SER A 486 6.08 7.19 -38.02
CA SER A 486 7.38 7.37 -38.68
C SER A 486 8.16 8.46 -37.95
N HIS A 487 9.40 8.18 -37.61
CA HIS A 487 10.31 9.11 -36.91
C HIS A 487 11.73 8.89 -37.41
N LEU A 488 12.63 9.84 -37.16
CA LEU A 488 14.05 9.69 -37.49
C LEU A 488 14.80 9.21 -36.25
N GLN A 489 15.50 8.08 -36.37
CA GLN A 489 16.37 7.56 -35.30
C GLN A 489 17.79 7.43 -35.85
N ASN A 490 18.73 8.21 -35.32
CA ASN A 490 20.12 8.32 -35.79
C ASN A 490 20.25 8.77 -37.25
N GLY A 491 19.38 9.67 -37.71
CA GLY A 491 19.37 10.18 -39.09
C GLY A 491 18.81 9.18 -40.12
N GLU A 492 18.38 8.00 -39.69
CA GLU A 492 17.74 7.00 -40.54
C GLU A 492 16.21 7.03 -40.33
N PRO A 493 15.41 6.98 -41.40
CA PRO A 493 13.97 6.86 -41.28
C PRO A 493 13.64 5.55 -40.55
N CYS A 494 12.82 5.66 -39.50
CA CYS A 494 12.34 4.58 -38.65
C CYS A 494 10.82 4.61 -38.50
N PHE A 495 10.23 3.50 -38.07
CA PHE A 495 8.82 3.39 -37.77
C PHE A 495 8.59 2.56 -36.51
N SER A 496 7.55 2.90 -35.75
CA SER A 496 7.14 2.20 -34.53
C SER A 496 5.62 2.14 -34.42
N ILE A 497 5.10 1.34 -33.49
CA ILE A 497 3.67 1.26 -33.23
C ILE A 497 3.22 2.53 -32.49
N ALA A 498 2.17 3.18 -32.98
CA ALA A 498 1.65 4.40 -32.36
C ALA A 498 1.11 4.15 -30.94
N HIS A 499 0.47 2.99 -30.72
CA HIS A 499 -0.03 2.59 -29.41
C HIS A 499 -0.03 1.06 -29.20
N GLU A 500 0.44 0.58 -28.05
CA GLU A 500 0.52 -0.86 -27.73
C GLU A 500 -0.85 -1.56 -27.70
N ALA A 501 -1.94 -0.80 -27.56
CA ALA A 501 -3.31 -1.34 -27.68
C ALA A 501 -3.54 -2.04 -29.03
N LEU A 502 -2.84 -1.61 -30.09
CA LEU A 502 -2.89 -2.27 -31.40
C LEU A 502 -2.49 -3.75 -31.31
N LEU A 503 -1.48 -4.08 -30.49
CA LEU A 503 -0.99 -5.46 -30.34
C LEU A 503 -1.98 -6.37 -29.61
N ARG A 504 -2.81 -5.80 -28.74
CA ARG A 504 -3.77 -6.54 -27.91
C ARG A 504 -5.15 -6.66 -28.55
N ARG A 505 -5.51 -5.75 -29.45
CA ARG A 505 -6.88 -5.61 -29.96
C ARG A 505 -7.01 -5.81 -31.47
N TRP A 506 -5.92 -5.83 -32.23
CA TRP A 506 -5.96 -6.17 -33.65
C TRP A 506 -5.89 -7.70 -33.82
N PRO A 507 -6.95 -8.39 -34.30
CA PRO A 507 -7.01 -9.85 -34.29
C PRO A 507 -5.84 -10.53 -35.00
N ARG A 508 -5.36 -9.98 -36.13
CA ARG A 508 -4.18 -10.50 -36.84
C ARG A 508 -2.91 -10.39 -36.01
N ALA A 509 -2.69 -9.26 -35.33
CA ALA A 509 -1.53 -9.09 -34.46
C ALA A 509 -1.60 -10.01 -33.24
N THR A 510 -2.77 -10.11 -32.59
CA THR A 510 -2.95 -10.98 -31.43
C THR A 510 -2.77 -12.46 -31.79
N ALA A 511 -3.34 -12.91 -32.92
CA ALA A 511 -3.13 -14.26 -33.42
C ALA A 511 -1.65 -14.54 -33.74
N TRP A 512 -0.99 -13.60 -34.42
CA TRP A 512 0.44 -13.72 -34.74
C TRP A 512 1.31 -13.79 -33.49
N ILE A 513 1.06 -12.93 -32.48
CA ILE A 513 1.78 -12.94 -31.21
C ILE A 513 1.57 -14.27 -30.47
N SER A 514 0.35 -14.78 -30.44
CA SER A 514 0.04 -16.06 -29.80
C SER A 514 0.77 -17.23 -30.49
N GLU A 515 0.83 -17.21 -31.81
CA GLU A 515 1.52 -18.24 -32.61
C GLU A 515 3.05 -18.18 -32.43
N HIS A 516 3.61 -16.97 -32.29
CA HIS A 516 5.06 -16.75 -32.26
C HIS A 516 5.61 -16.42 -30.86
N ASN A 517 4.82 -16.65 -29.80
CA ASN A 517 5.18 -16.28 -28.42
C ASN A 517 6.51 -16.91 -27.98
N ASP A 518 6.70 -18.20 -28.25
CA ASP A 518 7.94 -18.91 -27.95
C ASP A 518 9.14 -18.29 -28.67
N SER A 519 8.99 -17.94 -29.95
CA SER A 519 10.08 -17.31 -30.73
C SER A 519 10.41 -15.91 -30.22
N LEU A 520 9.40 -15.12 -29.83
CA LEU A 520 9.57 -13.80 -29.22
C LEU A 520 10.27 -13.88 -27.84
N SER A 521 9.91 -14.87 -27.02
CA SER A 521 10.56 -15.14 -25.72
C SER A 521 12.02 -15.55 -25.92
N ILE A 522 12.28 -16.51 -26.81
CA ILE A 522 13.65 -16.94 -27.13
C ILE A 522 14.49 -15.77 -27.64
N LYS A 523 13.92 -14.93 -28.53
CA LYS A 523 14.60 -13.76 -29.09
C LYS A 523 14.95 -12.73 -28.01
N SER A 524 13.99 -12.37 -27.15
CA SER A 524 14.21 -11.42 -26.06
C SER A 524 15.29 -11.93 -25.09
N ARG A 525 15.18 -13.19 -24.65
CA ARG A 525 16.18 -13.83 -23.78
C ARG A 525 17.56 -13.88 -24.42
N LEU A 526 17.65 -14.21 -25.71
CA LEU A 526 18.91 -14.27 -26.45
C LEU A 526 19.58 -12.89 -26.53
N GLN A 527 18.80 -11.83 -26.76
CA GLN A 527 19.29 -10.46 -26.79
C GLN A 527 19.91 -10.06 -25.43
N HIS A 528 19.22 -10.31 -24.33
CA HIS A 528 19.73 -10.01 -22.98
C HIS A 528 20.99 -10.84 -22.64
N LEU A 529 20.98 -12.14 -22.93
CA LEU A 529 22.12 -13.03 -22.64
C LEU A 529 23.35 -12.70 -23.47
N SER A 530 23.17 -12.37 -24.76
CA SER A 530 24.29 -11.95 -25.62
C SER A 530 24.90 -10.63 -25.16
N GLN A 531 24.08 -9.67 -24.71
CA GLN A 531 24.56 -8.41 -24.15
C GLN A 531 25.34 -8.62 -22.85
N ARG A 532 24.86 -9.48 -21.94
CA ARG A 532 25.56 -9.83 -20.71
C ARG A 532 26.87 -10.56 -20.99
N TRP A 533 26.91 -11.47 -21.95
CA TRP A 533 28.14 -12.15 -22.35
C TRP A 533 29.19 -11.17 -22.88
N LEU A 534 28.77 -10.14 -23.62
CA LEU A 534 29.66 -9.08 -24.09
C LEU A 534 30.17 -8.18 -22.96
N SER A 535 29.31 -7.77 -22.02
CA SER A 535 29.72 -6.96 -20.86
C SER A 535 30.72 -7.69 -19.96
N GLU A 536 30.62 -9.02 -19.92
CA GLU A 536 31.49 -9.91 -19.14
C GLU A 536 32.69 -10.41 -19.97
N ALA A 537 33.20 -9.58 -20.89
CA ALA A 537 34.38 -9.86 -21.71
C ALA A 537 34.36 -11.20 -22.45
N LYS A 538 33.17 -11.63 -22.91
CA LYS A 538 32.95 -12.91 -23.61
C LYS A 538 33.30 -14.15 -22.77
N HIS A 539 33.22 -14.07 -21.44
CA HIS A 539 33.57 -15.18 -20.55
C HIS A 539 32.68 -16.42 -20.75
N SER A 540 33.28 -17.60 -20.75
CA SER A 540 32.60 -18.86 -21.13
C SER A 540 31.48 -19.31 -20.16
N ALA A 541 31.45 -18.78 -18.93
CA ALA A 541 30.43 -19.09 -17.93
C ALA A 541 29.03 -18.56 -18.29
N TYR A 542 28.95 -17.56 -19.18
CA TYR A 542 27.69 -16.93 -19.61
C TYR A 542 27.16 -17.48 -20.95
N LEU A 543 27.82 -18.49 -21.53
CA LEU A 543 27.35 -19.15 -22.74
C LEU A 543 26.12 -20.03 -22.46
N LEU A 544 25.28 -20.23 -23.46
CA LEU A 544 24.10 -21.08 -23.33
C LEU A 544 24.50 -22.53 -23.00
N ALA A 545 23.84 -23.10 -22.01
CA ALA A 545 24.00 -24.51 -21.65
C ALA A 545 23.56 -25.43 -22.79
N GLU A 546 24.20 -26.60 -22.88
CA GLU A 546 23.76 -27.67 -23.78
C GLU A 546 22.35 -28.13 -23.41
N GLY A 547 21.45 -28.25 -24.39
CA GLY A 547 20.07 -28.68 -24.18
C GLY A 547 19.06 -27.76 -24.83
N LYS A 548 17.89 -27.60 -24.18
CA LYS A 548 16.77 -26.80 -24.68
C LYS A 548 17.16 -25.35 -25.02
N PRO A 549 17.90 -24.59 -24.18
CA PRO A 549 18.23 -23.19 -24.47
C PRO A 549 19.08 -22.99 -25.74
N LEU A 550 20.10 -23.84 -25.95
CA LEU A 550 20.93 -23.77 -27.16
C LEU A 550 20.18 -24.23 -28.42
N LYS A 551 19.32 -25.26 -28.31
CA LYS A 551 18.48 -25.72 -29.42
C LYS A 551 17.45 -24.67 -29.85
N GLU A 552 16.83 -24.01 -28.88
CA GLU A 552 15.90 -22.90 -29.10
C GLU A 552 16.57 -21.76 -29.85
N ALA A 553 17.76 -21.33 -29.41
CA ALA A 553 18.52 -20.28 -30.09
C ALA A 553 18.95 -20.68 -31.52
N GLN A 554 19.30 -21.96 -31.74
CA GLN A 554 19.61 -22.48 -33.07
C GLN A 554 18.37 -22.58 -33.97
N SER A 555 17.22 -22.95 -33.42
CA SER A 555 15.94 -22.99 -34.13
C SER A 555 15.50 -21.59 -34.55
N LEU A 556 15.67 -20.60 -33.66
CA LEU A 556 15.37 -19.20 -33.97
C LEU A 556 16.24 -18.66 -35.12
N ARG A 557 17.53 -19.04 -35.16
CA ARG A 557 18.43 -18.70 -36.28
C ARG A 557 17.96 -19.23 -37.64
N GLN A 558 17.17 -20.30 -37.66
CA GLN A 558 16.62 -20.88 -38.90
C GLN A 558 15.25 -20.30 -39.26
N ASN A 559 14.64 -19.49 -38.39
CA ASN A 559 13.34 -18.90 -38.63
C ASN A 559 13.47 -17.63 -39.49
N PRO A 560 12.91 -17.60 -40.73
CA PRO A 560 13.03 -16.47 -41.64
C PRO A 560 12.31 -15.20 -41.17
N LEU A 561 11.42 -15.29 -40.17
CA LEU A 561 10.74 -14.11 -39.62
C LEU A 561 11.61 -13.32 -38.64
N PHE A 562 12.61 -13.92 -38.00
CA PHE A 562 13.40 -13.27 -36.96
C PHE A 562 14.85 -13.08 -37.40
N ASP A 563 15.25 -11.84 -37.65
CA ASP A 563 16.66 -11.53 -37.91
C ASP A 563 17.46 -11.56 -36.61
N LEU A 564 18.62 -12.20 -36.66
CA LEU A 564 19.62 -12.15 -35.60
C LEU A 564 20.72 -11.17 -35.98
N ASP A 565 21.12 -10.33 -35.03
CA ASP A 565 22.26 -9.45 -35.22
C ASP A 565 23.59 -10.23 -35.13
N GLU A 566 24.69 -9.55 -35.46
CA GLU A 566 26.03 -10.17 -35.46
C GLU A 566 26.42 -10.68 -34.06
N ARG A 567 26.02 -9.97 -33.01
CA ARG A 567 26.35 -10.28 -31.61
C ARG A 567 25.64 -11.55 -31.13
N GLU A 568 24.36 -11.67 -31.45
CA GLU A 568 23.54 -12.86 -31.15
C GLU A 568 24.05 -14.08 -31.93
N THR A 569 24.43 -13.88 -33.19
CA THR A 569 24.98 -14.94 -34.04
C THR A 569 26.32 -15.45 -33.49
N ASP A 570 27.22 -14.53 -33.10
CA ASP A 570 28.49 -14.83 -32.44
C ASP A 570 28.28 -15.59 -31.13
N PHE A 571 27.31 -15.17 -30.32
CA PHE A 571 26.98 -15.81 -29.05
C PHE A 571 26.47 -17.24 -29.23
N ILE A 572 25.60 -17.48 -30.22
CA ILE A 572 25.14 -18.84 -30.58
C ILE A 572 26.32 -19.69 -31.06
N ALA A 573 27.22 -19.13 -31.87
CA ALA A 573 28.39 -19.85 -32.38
C ALA A 573 29.35 -20.24 -31.24
N ALA A 574 29.65 -19.31 -30.33
CA ALA A 574 30.48 -19.56 -29.15
C ALA A 574 29.87 -20.62 -28.22
N SER A 575 28.56 -20.53 -27.97
CA SER A 575 27.82 -21.49 -27.15
C SER A 575 27.80 -22.88 -27.80
N SER A 576 27.61 -22.95 -29.12
CA SER A 576 27.65 -24.21 -29.88
C SER A 576 29.03 -24.86 -29.83
N LYS A 577 30.11 -24.09 -29.96
CA LYS A 577 31.50 -24.57 -29.86
C LYS A 577 31.83 -25.10 -28.47
N ARG A 578 31.33 -24.45 -27.41
CA ARG A 578 31.49 -24.93 -26.03
C ARG A 578 30.73 -26.24 -25.80
N ALA A 579 29.49 -26.33 -26.29
CA ALA A 579 28.69 -27.54 -26.18
C ALA A 579 29.29 -28.73 -26.94
N THR A 580 29.89 -28.52 -28.12
CA THR A 580 30.61 -29.59 -28.83
C THR A 580 31.89 -30.01 -28.10
N MET A 581 32.65 -29.05 -27.54
CA MET A 581 33.83 -29.35 -26.72
C MET A 581 33.46 -30.19 -25.48
N LEU A 582 32.41 -29.82 -24.74
CA LEU A 582 31.93 -30.56 -23.57
C LEU A 582 31.41 -31.97 -23.94
N ARG A 583 30.76 -32.13 -25.10
CA ARG A 583 30.37 -33.45 -25.62
C ARG A 583 31.59 -34.33 -25.91
N TRP A 584 32.64 -33.76 -26.50
CA TRP A 584 33.88 -34.48 -26.75
C TRP A 584 34.60 -34.86 -25.45
N THR A 585 34.69 -33.95 -24.47
CA THR A 585 35.29 -34.29 -23.17
C THR A 585 34.50 -35.36 -22.42
N ARG A 586 33.15 -35.28 -22.40
CA ARG A 586 32.29 -36.34 -21.84
C ARG A 586 32.49 -37.69 -22.52
N ARG A 587 32.60 -37.73 -23.85
CA ARG A 587 32.87 -38.98 -24.60
C ARG A 587 34.25 -39.57 -24.27
N ILE A 588 35.27 -38.73 -24.10
CA ILE A 588 36.60 -39.15 -23.65
C ILE A 588 36.52 -39.69 -22.21
N THR A 589 35.81 -39.00 -21.31
CA THR A 589 35.59 -39.48 -19.93
C THR A 589 34.82 -40.80 -19.89
N VAL A 590 33.80 -40.98 -20.73
CA VAL A 590 33.03 -42.24 -20.84
C VAL A 590 33.90 -43.37 -21.40
N ALA A 591 34.74 -43.11 -22.41
CA ALA A 591 35.69 -44.11 -22.91
C ALA A 591 36.72 -44.52 -21.82
N LEU A 592 37.17 -43.56 -21.01
CA LEU A 592 38.07 -43.80 -19.88
C LEU A 592 37.36 -44.56 -18.74
N LEU A 593 36.07 -44.30 -18.52
CA LEU A 593 35.19 -45.07 -17.62
C LEU A 593 34.90 -46.50 -18.14
N CYS A 594 34.84 -46.72 -19.45
CA CYS A 594 34.73 -48.06 -20.06
C CYS A 594 35.99 -48.90 -19.81
N VAL A 595 37.17 -48.27 -19.83
CA VAL A 595 38.44 -48.93 -19.45
C VAL A 595 38.48 -49.22 -17.94
N LEU A 596 37.99 -48.29 -17.11
CA LEU A 596 37.85 -48.46 -15.66
C LEU A 596 36.79 -49.50 -15.24
N THR A 597 35.76 -49.74 -16.07
CA THR A 597 34.75 -50.77 -15.79
C THR A 597 35.26 -52.18 -16.11
N LEU A 598 36.15 -52.30 -17.10
CA LEU A 598 36.90 -53.54 -17.37
C LEU A 598 37.84 -53.92 -16.22
N THR A 599 38.44 -52.93 -15.54
CA THR A 599 39.21 -53.16 -14.30
C THR A 599 38.31 -53.36 -13.07
N SER A 600 37.10 -52.78 -13.06
CA SER A 600 36.08 -52.93 -12.02
C SER A 600 35.50 -54.35 -11.94
N VAL A 601 35.37 -55.09 -13.05
CA VAL A 601 34.94 -56.50 -13.01
C VAL A 601 35.94 -57.37 -12.22
N MET A 602 37.24 -57.03 -12.23
CA MET A 602 38.24 -57.63 -11.35
C MET A 602 38.11 -57.18 -9.87
N MET A 603 37.61 -55.97 -9.62
CA MET A 603 37.35 -55.44 -8.26
C MET A 603 35.96 -55.80 -7.71
N SER A 604 35.04 -56.35 -8.51
CA SER A 604 33.68 -56.75 -8.11
C SER A 604 33.65 -57.83 -7.04
N VAL A 605 34.77 -58.55 -6.87
CA VAL A 605 34.98 -59.46 -5.72
C VAL A 605 35.15 -58.68 -4.39
N ARG A 606 35.33 -57.35 -4.41
CA ARG A 606 35.38 -56.46 -3.24
C ARG A 606 34.10 -55.63 -2.99
N SER A 607 33.03 -55.85 -3.75
CA SER A 607 31.82 -55.00 -3.81
C SER A 607 30.82 -55.25 -2.66
N ILE A 608 31.28 -55.17 -1.42
CA ILE A 608 30.42 -55.07 -0.22
C ILE A 608 30.48 -53.65 0.37
N GLU A 609 31.45 -52.83 -0.04
CA GLU A 609 31.64 -51.45 0.48
C GLU A 609 30.78 -50.38 -0.23
N ALA A 610 30.28 -50.65 -1.43
CA ALA A 610 29.52 -49.68 -2.23
C ALA A 610 28.08 -49.43 -1.72
N GLU A 611 27.50 -50.38 -0.98
CA GLU A 611 26.17 -50.26 -0.40
C GLU A 611 26.12 -49.20 0.73
N LYS A 612 27.26 -48.96 1.40
CA LYS A 612 27.39 -47.95 2.47
C LYS A 612 27.44 -46.50 1.97
N LEU A 613 27.93 -46.25 0.75
CA LEU A 613 28.11 -44.90 0.22
C LEU A 613 26.78 -44.27 -0.27
N ALA A 614 25.85 -45.09 -0.77
CA ALA A 614 24.54 -44.64 -1.21
C ALA A 614 23.63 -44.25 -0.03
N GLN A 615 23.71 -45.00 1.08
CA GLN A 615 23.05 -44.62 2.34
C GLN A 615 23.62 -43.31 2.92
N GLN A 616 24.95 -43.12 2.86
CA GLN A 616 25.58 -41.87 3.35
C GLN A 616 25.13 -40.61 2.60
N LYS A 617 24.89 -40.68 1.27
CA LYS A 617 24.40 -39.53 0.50
C LYS A 617 22.93 -39.18 0.76
N ARG A 618 22.10 -40.18 1.11
CA ARG A 618 20.70 -39.96 1.50
C ARG A 618 20.60 -39.38 2.92
N LEU A 619 21.36 -39.93 3.86
CA LEU A 619 21.46 -39.42 5.23
C LEU A 619 22.01 -37.98 5.27
N ALA A 620 22.95 -37.61 4.39
CA ALA A 620 23.45 -36.23 4.33
C ALA A 620 22.43 -35.20 3.82
N ALA A 621 21.45 -35.62 3.00
CA ALA A 621 20.37 -34.74 2.54
C ALA A 621 19.26 -34.62 3.61
N GLU A 622 18.94 -35.72 4.29
CA GLU A 622 18.02 -35.76 5.44
C GLU A 622 18.59 -34.93 6.62
N ASP A 623 19.89 -35.01 6.90
CA ASP A 623 20.56 -34.23 7.97
C ASP A 623 20.59 -32.72 7.66
N LEU A 624 20.85 -32.34 6.40
CA LEU A 624 20.81 -30.94 5.96
C LEU A 624 19.39 -30.34 6.07
N LEU A 625 18.35 -31.11 5.72
CA LEU A 625 16.95 -30.70 5.86
C LEU A 625 16.55 -30.55 7.34
N GLY A 626 16.97 -31.49 8.19
CA GLY A 626 16.78 -31.40 9.64
C GLY A 626 17.39 -30.14 10.26
N PHE A 627 18.62 -29.79 9.87
CA PHE A 627 19.26 -28.55 10.29
C PHE A 627 18.53 -27.29 9.78
N MET A 628 18.09 -27.29 8.52
CA MET A 628 17.45 -26.13 7.88
C MET A 628 16.05 -25.83 8.42
N VAL A 629 15.31 -26.84 8.88
CA VAL A 629 13.93 -26.69 9.36
C VAL A 629 13.86 -26.64 10.89
N GLY A 630 14.70 -27.39 11.61
CA GLY A 630 14.74 -27.39 13.07
C GLY A 630 15.67 -26.31 13.63
N ASP A 631 16.98 -26.58 13.63
CA ASP A 631 18.01 -25.72 14.26
C ASP A 631 18.01 -24.28 13.75
N PHE A 632 17.73 -24.09 12.45
CA PHE A 632 17.64 -22.75 11.88
C PHE A 632 16.35 -22.03 12.32
N ALA A 633 15.21 -22.72 12.37
CA ALA A 633 13.96 -22.13 12.85
C ALA A 633 14.05 -21.70 14.32
N ASP A 634 14.67 -22.53 15.17
CA ASP A 634 14.91 -22.23 16.58
C ASP A 634 15.73 -20.92 16.74
N LYS A 635 16.77 -20.74 15.92
CA LYS A 635 17.56 -19.50 15.92
C LYS A 635 16.77 -18.30 15.44
N MET A 636 15.91 -18.47 14.43
CA MET A 636 15.08 -17.39 13.90
C MET A 636 13.99 -16.94 14.89
N ARG A 637 13.44 -17.87 15.70
CA ARG A 637 12.53 -17.54 16.82
C ARG A 637 13.22 -16.64 17.85
N GLY A 638 14.45 -16.98 18.24
CA GLY A 638 15.21 -16.22 19.22
C GLY A 638 15.48 -14.75 18.84
N ILE A 639 15.44 -14.42 17.54
CA ILE A 639 15.64 -13.05 17.04
C ILE A 639 14.39 -12.40 16.44
N GLY A 640 13.23 -13.06 16.52
CA GLY A 640 11.93 -12.51 16.08
C GLY A 640 11.76 -12.31 14.58
N ARG A 641 12.54 -13.00 13.73
CA ARG A 641 12.56 -12.82 12.26
C ARG A 641 12.02 -14.04 11.50
N MET A 642 10.80 -14.42 11.83
CA MET A 642 10.10 -15.58 11.24
C MET A 642 9.77 -15.39 9.77
N ASP A 643 9.74 -14.15 9.28
CA ASP A 643 9.58 -13.80 7.87
C ASP A 643 10.63 -14.45 6.96
N LEU A 644 11.81 -14.74 7.49
CA LEU A 644 12.95 -15.31 6.74
C LEU A 644 12.89 -16.84 6.57
N LEU A 645 11.97 -17.54 7.24
CA LEU A 645 11.84 -19.00 7.16
C LEU A 645 11.00 -19.50 5.98
N ASP A 646 10.26 -18.61 5.32
CA ASP A 646 9.29 -18.94 4.27
C ASP A 646 9.95 -19.54 3.01
N GLY A 647 11.10 -19.00 2.60
CA GLY A 647 11.83 -19.53 1.44
C GLY A 647 12.44 -20.91 1.67
N ILE A 648 12.82 -21.22 2.92
CA ILE A 648 13.44 -22.50 3.29
C ILE A 648 12.37 -23.58 3.44
N SER A 649 11.26 -23.26 4.09
CA SER A 649 10.16 -24.21 4.35
C SER A 649 9.50 -24.69 3.05
N ASN A 650 9.28 -23.79 2.09
CA ASN A 650 8.74 -24.16 0.77
C ASN A 650 9.68 -25.08 -0.01
N LYS A 651 10.99 -24.86 0.08
CA LYS A 651 12.01 -25.68 -0.59
C LYS A 651 12.19 -27.05 0.08
N ALA A 652 11.99 -27.13 1.39
CA ALA A 652 11.92 -28.40 2.10
C ALA A 652 10.66 -29.19 1.72
N LEU A 653 9.53 -28.52 1.50
CA LEU A 653 8.29 -29.17 1.07
C LEU A 653 8.41 -29.79 -0.34
N GLU A 654 9.14 -29.15 -1.27
CA GLU A 654 9.44 -29.71 -2.61
C GLU A 654 10.16 -31.08 -2.54
N TYR A 655 10.95 -31.33 -1.49
CA TYR A 655 11.59 -32.64 -1.30
C TYR A 655 10.56 -33.72 -0.93
N PHE A 656 9.51 -33.36 -0.19
CA PHE A 656 8.48 -34.29 0.28
C PHE A 656 7.31 -34.45 -0.72
N THR A 657 7.15 -33.57 -1.71
CA THR A 657 6.07 -33.65 -2.72
C THR A 657 6.11 -34.94 -3.55
N ASP A 658 7.32 -35.48 -3.79
CA ASP A 658 7.51 -36.73 -4.55
C ASP A 658 7.09 -37.98 -3.75
N PHE A 659 6.83 -37.86 -2.45
CA PHE A 659 6.45 -38.95 -1.54
C PHE A 659 5.01 -38.82 -1.03
N SER A 660 4.14 -38.16 -1.80
CA SER A 660 2.80 -37.74 -1.38
C SER A 660 1.75 -38.86 -1.22
N SER A 661 2.06 -40.11 -1.56
CA SER A 661 1.14 -41.25 -1.37
C SER A 661 1.40 -41.97 -0.03
N GLN A 662 0.33 -42.39 0.66
CA GLN A 662 0.44 -43.15 1.93
C GLN A 662 1.21 -44.48 1.80
N ASP A 663 1.27 -45.06 0.59
CA ASP A 663 2.04 -46.28 0.34
C ASP A 663 3.53 -46.02 0.08
N ASP A 664 3.90 -44.83 -0.42
CA ASP A 664 5.30 -44.42 -0.62
C ASP A 664 5.95 -43.93 0.68
N GLU A 665 5.18 -43.31 1.59
CA GLU A 665 5.69 -42.86 2.91
C GLU A 665 6.27 -44.02 3.73
N LYS A 666 5.80 -45.27 3.53
CA LYS A 666 6.34 -46.46 4.21
C LYS A 666 7.85 -46.66 3.99
N TYR A 667 8.40 -46.16 2.89
CA TYR A 667 9.82 -46.26 2.53
C TYR A 667 10.69 -45.10 3.05
N LEU A 668 10.08 -44.11 3.72
CA LEU A 668 10.81 -43.06 4.43
C LEU A 668 11.22 -43.55 5.82
N SER A 669 12.41 -43.12 6.26
CA SER A 669 12.90 -43.30 7.62
C SER A 669 11.99 -42.57 8.61
N PHE A 670 12.06 -42.95 9.90
CA PHE A 670 11.38 -42.20 10.96
C PHE A 670 11.76 -40.71 10.90
N ASP A 671 13.06 -40.42 10.77
CA ASP A 671 13.58 -39.05 10.73
C ASP A 671 13.04 -38.26 9.55
N ALA A 672 12.97 -38.85 8.35
CA ALA A 672 12.41 -38.16 7.18
C ALA A 672 10.92 -37.86 7.34
N ARG A 673 10.13 -38.77 7.93
CA ARG A 673 8.70 -38.50 8.21
C ARG A 673 8.52 -37.45 9.29
N PHE A 674 9.37 -37.49 10.33
CA PHE A 674 9.35 -36.52 11.39
C PHE A 674 9.71 -35.11 10.87
N GLN A 675 10.75 -35.00 10.05
CA GLN A 675 11.15 -33.76 9.38
C GLN A 675 10.06 -33.20 8.46
N HIS A 676 9.29 -34.05 7.79
CA HIS A 676 8.12 -33.62 7.02
C HIS A 676 7.07 -32.96 7.94
N GLY A 677 6.76 -33.58 9.08
CA GLY A 677 5.88 -33.00 10.10
C GLY A 677 6.41 -31.67 10.66
N GLN A 678 7.71 -31.61 11.00
CA GLN A 678 8.37 -30.39 11.47
C GLN A 678 8.32 -29.26 10.44
N THR A 679 8.47 -29.57 9.15
CA THR A 679 8.39 -28.57 8.07
C THR A 679 7.00 -27.95 8.02
N LEU A 680 5.94 -28.76 8.11
CA LEU A 680 4.56 -28.28 8.12
C LEU A 680 4.25 -27.46 9.39
N GLU A 681 4.81 -27.84 10.53
CA GLU A 681 4.68 -27.09 11.79
C GLU A 681 5.33 -25.71 11.68
N ALA A 682 6.57 -25.64 11.19
CA ALA A 682 7.28 -24.38 10.95
C ALA A 682 6.55 -23.48 9.93
N MET A 683 5.95 -24.06 8.87
CA MET A 683 5.09 -23.31 7.95
C MET A 683 3.87 -22.72 8.66
N GLY A 684 3.27 -23.48 9.57
CA GLY A 684 2.16 -23.03 10.40
C GLY A 684 2.53 -21.82 11.28
N GLU A 685 3.68 -21.89 11.94
CA GLU A 685 4.22 -20.81 12.76
C GLU A 685 4.53 -19.55 11.92
N VAL A 686 5.16 -19.73 10.75
CA VAL A 686 5.45 -18.62 9.83
C VAL A 686 4.16 -17.97 9.32
N ALA A 687 3.17 -18.76 8.91
CA ALA A 687 1.88 -18.24 8.48
C ALA A 687 1.17 -17.47 9.61
N TYR A 688 1.24 -17.97 10.85
CA TYR A 688 0.71 -17.29 12.03
C TYR A 688 1.38 -15.92 12.23
N SER A 689 2.72 -15.86 12.17
CA SER A 689 3.48 -14.60 12.33
C SER A 689 3.11 -13.53 11.29
N ARG A 690 2.67 -13.94 10.10
CA ARG A 690 2.20 -13.05 9.01
C ARG A 690 0.70 -12.77 9.05
N ASN A 691 0.01 -13.11 10.14
CA ASN A 691 -1.42 -12.95 10.33
C ASN A 691 -2.28 -13.70 9.28
N LYS A 692 -1.78 -14.83 8.77
CA LYS A 692 -2.47 -15.72 7.83
C LYS A 692 -3.08 -16.92 8.55
N ILE A 693 -4.13 -16.66 9.31
CA ILE A 693 -4.72 -17.58 10.29
C ILE A 693 -5.21 -18.90 9.65
N ASP A 694 -5.80 -18.85 8.45
CA ASP A 694 -6.31 -20.06 7.78
C ASP A 694 -5.19 -20.95 7.22
N GLU A 695 -4.14 -20.33 6.66
CA GLU A 695 -2.93 -21.05 6.23
C GLU A 695 -2.23 -21.69 7.43
N ALA A 696 -2.07 -20.93 8.53
CA ALA A 696 -1.48 -21.43 9.77
C ALA A 696 -2.23 -22.63 10.32
N ARG A 697 -3.57 -22.55 10.41
CA ARG A 697 -4.41 -23.66 10.87
C ARG A 697 -4.24 -24.89 9.99
N SER A 698 -4.27 -24.72 8.67
CA SER A 698 -4.20 -25.85 7.73
C SER A 698 -2.86 -26.57 7.82
N ALA A 699 -1.75 -25.82 7.89
CA ALA A 699 -0.41 -26.38 8.02
C ALA A 699 -0.21 -27.10 9.36
N LEU A 700 -0.67 -26.52 10.48
CA LEU A 700 -0.57 -27.14 11.80
C LEU A 700 -1.39 -28.44 11.91
N LEU A 701 -2.58 -28.49 11.31
CA LEU A 701 -3.39 -29.71 11.28
C LEU A 701 -2.72 -30.80 10.41
N ALA A 702 -2.16 -30.43 9.26
CA ALA A 702 -1.41 -31.35 8.43
C ALA A 702 -0.15 -31.88 9.14
N ALA A 703 0.57 -31.01 9.87
CA ALA A 703 1.71 -31.41 10.69
C ALA A 703 1.30 -32.43 11.77
N GLN A 704 0.18 -32.20 12.45
CA GLN A 704 -0.36 -33.11 13.45
C GLN A 704 -0.71 -34.47 12.84
N GLU A 705 -1.36 -34.50 11.68
CA GLU A 705 -1.70 -35.73 10.95
C GLU A 705 -0.45 -36.57 10.63
N LYS A 706 0.68 -35.93 10.29
CA LYS A 706 1.94 -36.62 9.99
C LYS A 706 2.68 -37.11 11.24
N MET A 707 2.60 -36.39 12.35
CA MET A 707 3.37 -36.69 13.56
C MET A 707 2.68 -37.66 14.52
N LEU A 708 1.34 -37.69 14.60
CA LEU A 708 0.63 -38.59 15.52
C LEU A 708 0.96 -40.09 15.30
N PRO A 709 1.03 -40.61 14.05
CA PRO A 709 1.45 -42.00 13.83
C PRO A 709 2.89 -42.29 14.26
N LEU A 710 3.77 -41.28 14.24
CA LEU A 710 5.16 -41.43 14.69
C LEU A 710 5.25 -41.54 16.21
N LEU A 711 4.32 -40.92 16.93
CA LEU A 711 4.26 -40.99 18.39
C LEU A 711 3.91 -42.42 18.86
N GLU A 712 3.08 -43.15 18.10
CA GLU A 712 2.80 -44.56 18.38
C GLU A 712 4.05 -45.46 18.21
N LEU A 713 4.95 -45.09 17.30
CA LEU A 713 6.18 -45.83 17.02
C LEU A 713 7.30 -45.53 18.03
N GLN A 714 7.44 -44.26 18.41
CA GLN A 714 8.45 -43.80 19.37
C GLN A 714 7.84 -42.83 20.38
N PRO A 715 7.10 -43.34 21.39
CA PRO A 715 6.42 -42.50 22.39
C PRO A 715 7.40 -41.73 23.27
N ASP A 716 8.63 -42.24 23.43
CA ASP A 716 9.66 -41.66 24.29
C ASP A 716 10.63 -40.72 23.53
N ASN A 717 10.33 -40.38 22.27
CA ASN A 717 11.19 -39.50 21.48
C ASN A 717 11.00 -38.04 21.89
N LEU A 718 11.98 -37.48 22.60
CA LEU A 718 11.95 -36.11 23.14
C LEU A 718 11.74 -35.03 22.07
N ALA A 719 12.37 -35.17 20.90
CA ALA A 719 12.25 -34.18 19.82
C ALA A 719 10.83 -34.18 19.24
N LEU A 720 10.26 -35.37 19.03
CA LEU A 720 8.87 -35.52 18.56
C LEU A 720 7.88 -34.97 19.58
N LEU A 721 8.05 -35.28 20.87
CA LEU A 721 7.20 -34.74 21.94
C LEU A 721 7.28 -33.21 22.00
N LYS A 722 8.48 -32.63 21.84
CA LYS A 722 8.69 -31.18 21.80
C LYS A 722 7.93 -30.55 20.63
N THR A 723 8.07 -31.09 19.41
CA THR A 723 7.37 -30.56 18.23
C THR A 723 5.86 -30.75 18.30
N LEU A 724 5.37 -31.90 18.79
CA LEU A 724 3.93 -32.10 19.02
C LEU A 724 3.39 -31.16 20.11
N GLY A 725 4.20 -30.85 21.13
CA GLY A 725 3.91 -29.83 22.13
C GLY A 725 3.76 -28.44 21.51
N ALA A 726 4.73 -27.99 20.72
CA ALA A 726 4.68 -26.73 19.99
C ALA A 726 3.47 -26.65 19.04
N ASN A 727 3.18 -27.73 18.31
CA ASN A 727 2.01 -27.84 17.44
C ASN A 727 0.69 -27.68 18.21
N ALA A 728 0.55 -28.36 19.35
CA ALA A 728 -0.62 -28.25 20.22
C ALA A 728 -0.74 -26.83 20.82
N PHE A 729 0.38 -26.21 21.22
CA PHE A 729 0.42 -24.82 21.65
C PHE A 729 -0.12 -23.89 20.56
N TRP A 730 0.37 -23.97 19.32
CA TRP A 730 -0.09 -23.08 18.25
C TRP A 730 -1.56 -23.29 17.87
N LEU A 731 -2.04 -24.54 17.84
CA LEU A 731 -3.47 -24.83 17.63
C LEU A 731 -4.34 -24.23 18.75
N GLY A 732 -3.88 -24.29 20.00
CA GLY A 732 -4.51 -23.63 21.14
C GLY A 732 -4.45 -22.10 21.02
N GLN A 733 -3.31 -21.54 20.59
CA GLN A 733 -3.09 -20.10 20.43
C GLN A 733 -4.05 -19.51 19.38
N LEU A 734 -4.29 -20.20 18.27
CA LEU A 734 -5.27 -19.79 17.25
C LEU A 734 -6.70 -19.64 17.82
N LYS A 735 -7.06 -20.44 18.82
CA LYS A 735 -8.34 -20.32 19.55
C LYS A 735 -8.29 -19.23 20.61
N TYR A 736 -7.16 -19.12 21.29
CA TYR A 736 -6.89 -18.07 22.28
C TYR A 736 -7.05 -16.68 21.63
N ASP A 737 -6.43 -16.42 20.48
CA ASP A 737 -6.45 -15.07 19.88
C ASP A 737 -7.84 -14.58 19.46
N VAL A 738 -8.75 -15.50 19.10
CA VAL A 738 -10.16 -15.18 18.81
C VAL A 738 -11.03 -15.14 20.06
N SER A 739 -10.41 -15.13 21.25
CA SER A 739 -11.06 -15.12 22.57
C SER A 739 -11.93 -16.34 22.87
N ASP A 740 -11.68 -17.47 22.21
CA ASP A 740 -12.34 -18.75 22.50
C ASP A 740 -11.49 -19.56 23.50
N TRP A 741 -11.40 -19.02 24.72
CA TRP A 741 -10.59 -19.58 25.81
C TRP A 741 -11.02 -20.99 26.22
N ALA A 742 -12.30 -21.32 26.01
CA ALA A 742 -12.83 -22.65 26.28
C ALA A 742 -12.31 -23.67 25.25
N ALA A 743 -12.32 -23.32 23.96
CA ALA A 743 -11.78 -24.18 22.91
C ALA A 743 -10.25 -24.23 22.89
N SER A 744 -9.54 -23.23 23.44
CA SER A 744 -8.08 -23.26 23.52
C SER A 744 -7.57 -24.24 24.58
N ARG A 745 -8.31 -24.42 25.68
CA ARG A 745 -7.87 -25.23 26.84
C ARG A 745 -7.50 -26.68 26.49
N PRO A 746 -8.29 -27.46 25.73
CA PRO A 746 -7.93 -28.85 25.42
C PRO A 746 -6.58 -29.00 24.70
N PHE A 747 -6.24 -28.06 23.80
CA PHE A 747 -4.95 -28.07 23.11
C PHE A 747 -3.79 -27.75 24.05
N PHE A 748 -3.96 -26.80 24.98
CA PHE A 748 -2.93 -26.50 25.98
C PHE A 748 -2.80 -27.59 27.05
N GLU A 749 -3.88 -28.30 27.37
CA GLU A 749 -3.82 -29.51 28.20
C GLU A 749 -3.05 -30.62 27.47
N GLN A 750 -3.24 -30.76 26.16
CA GLN A 750 -2.45 -31.70 25.34
C GLN A 750 -0.96 -31.30 25.30
N TYR A 751 -0.65 -30.01 25.17
CA TYR A 751 0.72 -29.51 25.30
C TYR A 751 1.32 -29.86 26.67
N LEU A 752 0.57 -29.65 27.76
CA LEU A 752 1.01 -30.04 29.10
C LEU A 752 1.32 -31.55 29.20
N VAL A 753 0.48 -32.42 28.63
CA VAL A 753 0.72 -33.87 28.65
C VAL A 753 2.03 -34.24 27.94
N TYR A 754 2.32 -33.65 26.78
CA TYR A 754 3.59 -33.90 26.08
C TYR A 754 4.78 -33.39 26.89
N SER A 755 4.70 -32.17 27.44
CA SER A 755 5.77 -31.61 28.26
C SER A 755 6.00 -32.36 29.57
N GLN A 756 4.94 -32.87 30.21
CA GLN A 756 5.04 -33.74 31.39
C GLN A 756 5.74 -35.06 31.04
N THR A 757 5.43 -35.63 29.87
CA THR A 757 6.08 -36.85 29.38
C THR A 757 7.57 -36.60 29.14
N MET A 758 7.93 -35.49 28.48
CA MET A 758 9.33 -35.09 28.29
C MET A 758 10.06 -34.92 29.64
N TYR A 759 9.44 -34.24 30.60
CA TYR A 759 10.02 -34.04 31.93
C TYR A 759 10.18 -35.36 32.70
N ALA A 760 9.23 -36.29 32.58
CA ALA A 760 9.35 -37.61 33.20
C ALA A 760 10.50 -38.44 32.61
N LEU A 761 10.74 -38.33 31.30
CA LEU A 761 11.83 -39.02 30.60
C LEU A 761 13.20 -38.39 30.88
N ALA A 762 13.26 -37.06 30.98
CA ALA A 762 14.49 -36.31 31.14
C ALA A 762 14.33 -35.13 32.12
N PRO A 763 14.20 -35.37 33.44
CA PRO A 763 13.89 -34.33 34.42
C PRO A 763 15.03 -33.32 34.62
N GLU A 764 16.26 -33.70 34.25
CA GLU A 764 17.43 -32.84 34.34
C GLU A 764 17.70 -32.06 33.05
N ASP A 765 17.01 -32.39 31.96
CA ASP A 765 17.15 -31.73 30.66
C ASP A 765 16.54 -30.32 30.71
N LYS A 766 17.25 -29.35 30.11
CA LYS A 766 16.84 -27.94 30.13
C LYS A 766 15.56 -27.74 29.33
N ASP A 767 15.45 -28.35 28.15
CA ASP A 767 14.29 -28.16 27.28
C ASP A 767 13.05 -28.80 27.92
N ALA A 768 13.17 -30.00 28.47
CA ALA A 768 12.05 -30.64 29.20
C ALA A 768 11.55 -29.81 30.39
N LEU A 769 12.46 -29.21 31.18
CA LEU A 769 12.10 -28.26 32.25
C LEU A 769 11.36 -27.03 31.71
N MET A 770 11.88 -26.44 30.62
CA MET A 770 11.33 -25.20 30.07
C MET A 770 9.99 -25.43 29.39
N GLU A 771 9.84 -26.46 28.56
CA GLU A 771 8.57 -26.82 27.90
C GLU A 771 7.46 -27.12 28.91
N LEU A 772 7.78 -27.77 30.03
CA LEU A 772 6.80 -27.99 31.12
C LEU A 772 6.43 -26.67 31.79
N SER A 773 7.41 -25.79 32.01
CA SER A 773 7.14 -24.46 32.58
C SER A 773 6.24 -23.61 31.67
N TYR A 774 6.48 -23.63 30.35
CA TYR A 774 5.69 -22.89 29.37
C TYR A 774 4.28 -23.44 29.25
N ALA A 775 4.09 -24.76 29.33
CA ALA A 775 2.76 -25.37 29.36
C ALA A 775 1.94 -24.91 30.58
N HIS A 776 2.53 -24.93 31.79
CA HIS A 776 1.87 -24.40 32.98
C HIS A 776 1.57 -22.90 32.86
N ASN A 777 2.54 -22.10 32.39
CA ASN A 777 2.32 -20.66 32.18
C ASN A 777 1.16 -20.39 31.21
N THR A 778 1.06 -21.18 30.15
CA THR A 778 0.00 -21.07 29.14
C THR A 778 -1.37 -21.39 29.74
N LEU A 779 -1.51 -22.49 30.50
CA LEU A 779 -2.75 -22.83 31.21
C LEU A 779 -3.12 -21.80 32.27
N GLY A 780 -2.13 -21.24 32.97
CA GLY A 780 -2.32 -20.12 33.90
C GLY A 780 -2.94 -18.91 33.19
N SER A 781 -2.45 -18.58 31.99
CA SER A 781 -2.98 -17.46 31.20
C SER A 781 -4.44 -17.68 30.77
N VAL A 782 -4.82 -18.91 30.40
CA VAL A 782 -6.23 -19.25 30.10
C VAL A 782 -7.09 -19.15 31.35
N SER A 783 -6.60 -19.66 32.48
CA SER A 783 -7.28 -19.56 33.77
C SER A 783 -7.50 -18.10 34.18
N MET A 784 -6.54 -17.20 33.92
CA MET A 784 -6.73 -15.75 34.10
C MET A 784 -7.89 -15.20 33.26
N LYS A 785 -7.97 -15.56 31.96
CA LYS A 785 -9.05 -15.10 31.07
C LYS A 785 -10.42 -15.64 31.50
N GLN A 786 -10.48 -16.87 32.01
CA GLN A 786 -11.69 -17.49 32.52
C GLN A 786 -12.03 -17.07 33.96
N GLN A 787 -11.24 -16.18 34.57
CA GLN A 787 -11.38 -15.70 35.95
C GLN A 787 -11.26 -16.81 37.02
N GLU A 788 -10.48 -17.84 36.71
CA GLU A 788 -10.09 -18.94 37.62
C GLU A 788 -8.77 -18.59 38.32
N PHE A 789 -8.72 -17.44 39.02
CA PHE A 789 -7.47 -16.83 39.47
C PHE A 789 -6.63 -17.70 40.44
N ALA A 790 -7.29 -18.47 41.31
CA ALA A 790 -6.59 -19.39 42.21
C ALA A 790 -5.90 -20.53 41.44
N LYS A 791 -6.53 -21.05 40.39
CA LYS A 791 -5.92 -22.04 39.50
C LYS A 791 -4.77 -21.41 38.70
N ALA A 792 -4.98 -20.21 38.18
CA ALA A 792 -3.94 -19.47 37.48
C ALA A 792 -2.70 -19.27 38.34
N GLN A 793 -2.88 -18.89 39.61
CA GLN A 793 -1.79 -18.75 40.56
C GLN A 793 -1.02 -20.07 40.74
N GLN A 794 -1.70 -21.20 40.94
CA GLN A 794 -1.06 -22.51 41.07
C GLN A 794 -0.22 -22.87 39.84
N ASP A 795 -0.77 -22.67 38.65
CA ASP A 795 -0.06 -22.92 37.40
C ASP A 795 1.18 -22.02 37.25
N PHE A 796 1.08 -20.73 37.58
CA PHE A 796 2.22 -19.82 37.52
C PHE A 796 3.27 -20.10 38.60
N GLU A 797 2.87 -20.58 39.80
CA GLU A 797 3.80 -21.00 40.85
C GLU A 797 4.64 -22.19 40.40
N GLU A 798 4.01 -23.19 39.75
CA GLU A 798 4.71 -24.35 39.23
C GLU A 798 5.62 -23.99 38.04
N SER A 799 5.14 -23.14 37.13
CA SER A 799 5.97 -22.56 36.06
C SER A 799 7.20 -21.85 36.63
N LEU A 800 7.02 -21.02 37.66
CA LEU A 800 8.12 -20.28 38.30
C LEU A 800 9.12 -21.24 38.97
N ARG A 801 8.63 -22.28 39.66
CA ARG A 801 9.49 -23.29 40.28
C ARG A 801 10.41 -23.95 39.25
N LEU A 802 9.85 -24.37 38.11
CA LEU A 802 10.60 -25.02 37.03
C LEU A 802 11.61 -24.06 36.38
N LYS A 803 11.23 -22.81 36.10
CA LYS A 803 12.13 -21.80 35.54
C LYS A 803 13.27 -21.43 36.49
N LEU A 804 13.00 -21.37 37.80
CA LEU A 804 14.04 -21.16 38.81
C LEU A 804 15.02 -22.34 38.88
N LEU A 805 14.55 -23.58 38.70
CA LEU A 805 15.43 -24.74 38.60
C LEU A 805 16.34 -24.67 37.36
N ALA A 806 15.78 -24.27 36.21
CA ALA A 806 16.56 -24.06 35.00
C ALA A 806 17.57 -22.90 35.15
N LEU A 807 17.15 -21.77 35.74
CA LEU A 807 18.00 -20.61 35.97
C LEU A 807 19.12 -20.91 36.97
N ALA A 808 18.88 -21.72 38.00
CA ALA A 808 19.92 -22.15 38.93
C ALA A 808 21.06 -22.92 38.24
N LYS A 809 20.76 -23.64 37.15
CA LYS A 809 21.75 -24.32 36.32
C LYS A 809 22.49 -23.38 35.36
N ALA A 810 21.87 -22.27 34.96
CA ALA A 810 22.44 -21.28 34.06
C ALA A 810 22.14 -19.83 34.53
N PRO A 811 22.80 -19.34 35.61
CA PRO A 811 22.42 -18.08 36.27
C PRO A 811 22.56 -16.81 35.42
N GLU A 812 23.42 -16.87 34.39
CA GLU A 812 23.71 -15.75 33.49
C GLU A 812 22.88 -15.80 32.19
N ASP A 813 21.97 -16.78 32.04
CA ASP A 813 21.13 -16.91 30.86
C ASP A 813 20.04 -15.81 30.85
N SER A 814 20.23 -14.81 29.99
CA SER A 814 19.34 -13.66 29.90
C SER A 814 17.91 -14.03 29.51
N GLN A 815 17.71 -15.10 28.72
CA GLN A 815 16.38 -15.56 28.33
C GLN A 815 15.65 -16.16 29.54
N LEU A 816 16.35 -16.95 30.36
CA LEU A 816 15.76 -17.51 31.59
C LEU A 816 15.42 -16.44 32.61
N ILE A 817 16.28 -15.42 32.77
CA ILE A 817 16.00 -14.25 33.64
C ILE A 817 14.72 -13.55 33.17
N ALA A 818 14.59 -13.35 31.85
CA ALA A 818 13.41 -12.80 31.21
C ALA A 818 12.15 -13.63 31.46
N ASP A 819 12.21 -14.95 31.28
CA ASP A 819 11.08 -15.86 31.45
C ASP A 819 10.63 -15.96 32.92
N VAL A 820 11.57 -15.89 33.87
CA VAL A 820 11.28 -15.82 35.31
C VAL A 820 10.55 -14.51 35.63
N ALA A 821 11.04 -13.38 35.11
CA ALA A 821 10.39 -12.09 35.32
C ALA A 821 8.97 -12.05 34.74
N ASP A 822 8.76 -12.60 33.54
CA ASP A 822 7.44 -12.71 32.92
C ASP A 822 6.45 -13.50 33.80
N THR A 823 6.88 -14.66 34.30
CA THR A 823 6.07 -15.52 35.17
C THR A 823 5.72 -14.85 36.50
N ARG A 824 6.66 -14.11 37.08
CA ARG A 824 6.41 -13.32 38.30
C ARG A 824 5.40 -12.21 38.06
N SER A 825 5.44 -11.55 36.90
CA SER A 825 4.45 -10.54 36.52
C SER A 825 3.04 -11.15 36.41
N TRP A 826 2.92 -12.37 35.87
CA TRP A 826 1.68 -13.14 35.85
C TRP A 826 1.18 -13.52 37.25
N LEU A 827 2.08 -13.96 38.15
CA LEU A 827 1.74 -14.21 39.56
C LEU A 827 1.23 -12.96 40.26
N ALA A 828 1.91 -11.83 40.08
CA ALA A 828 1.47 -10.55 40.62
C ALA A 828 0.08 -10.17 40.07
N SER A 829 -0.17 -10.38 38.78
CA SER A 829 -1.48 -10.15 38.16
C SER A 829 -2.58 -11.04 38.75
N ALA A 830 -2.28 -12.33 39.01
CA ALA A 830 -3.21 -13.24 39.67
C ALA A 830 -3.49 -12.84 41.13
N ALA A 831 -2.46 -12.39 41.87
CA ALA A 831 -2.59 -11.86 43.23
C ALA A 831 -3.47 -10.60 43.26
N VAL A 832 -3.20 -9.62 42.38
CA VAL A 832 -4.04 -8.42 42.21
C VAL A 832 -5.49 -8.80 41.90
N SER A 833 -5.71 -9.79 41.03
CA SER A 833 -7.05 -10.20 40.63
C SER A 833 -7.83 -10.91 41.75
N GLN A 834 -7.12 -11.43 42.75
CA GLN A 834 -7.69 -11.95 44.00
C GLN A 834 -7.79 -10.88 45.10
N GLY A 835 -7.29 -9.67 44.86
CA GLY A 835 -7.33 -8.54 45.78
C GLY A 835 -6.14 -8.49 46.76
N ASP A 836 -5.09 -9.28 46.50
CA ASP A 836 -3.83 -9.23 47.25
C ASP A 836 -2.84 -8.28 46.56
N VAL A 837 -3.00 -6.98 46.81
CA VAL A 837 -2.16 -5.94 46.23
C VAL A 837 -0.75 -5.94 46.83
N LEU A 838 -0.61 -6.30 48.11
CA LEU A 838 0.67 -6.25 48.81
C LEU A 838 1.66 -7.28 48.26
N SER A 839 1.21 -8.51 48.04
CA SER A 839 2.03 -9.54 47.40
C SER A 839 2.47 -9.12 46.00
N ALA A 840 1.57 -8.50 45.23
CA ALA A 840 1.90 -8.00 43.90
C ALA A 840 2.97 -6.89 43.91
N ILE A 841 2.86 -5.94 44.84
CA ILE A 841 3.88 -4.89 45.03
C ILE A 841 5.23 -5.50 45.39
N GLN A 842 5.24 -6.47 46.31
CA GLN A 842 6.46 -7.18 46.72
C GLN A 842 7.11 -7.91 45.54
N ILE A 843 6.32 -8.65 44.76
CA ILE A 843 6.80 -9.39 43.58
C ILE A 843 7.42 -8.44 42.55
N HIS A 844 6.73 -7.33 42.21
CA HIS A 844 7.25 -6.37 41.24
C HIS A 844 8.49 -5.61 41.75
N THR A 845 8.55 -5.30 43.06
CA THR A 845 9.73 -4.68 43.65
C THR A 845 10.96 -5.59 43.55
N GLN A 846 10.79 -6.88 43.85
CA GLN A 846 11.86 -7.87 43.68
C GLN A 846 12.26 -8.04 42.21
N LEU A 847 11.29 -8.11 41.31
CA LEU A 847 11.51 -8.20 39.86
C LEU A 847 12.35 -7.03 39.34
N GLN A 848 12.03 -5.79 39.74
CA GLN A 848 12.81 -4.59 39.35
C GLN A 848 14.25 -4.63 39.87
N GLN A 849 14.48 -5.11 41.09
CA GLN A 849 15.83 -5.27 41.66
C GLN A 849 16.66 -6.30 40.91
N GLU A 850 16.04 -7.35 40.36
CA GLU A 850 16.72 -8.37 39.59
C GLU A 850 16.99 -7.90 38.14
N LEU A 851 15.99 -7.33 37.47
CA LEU A 851 16.13 -6.85 36.08
C LEU A 851 17.09 -5.65 35.96
N SER A 852 17.16 -4.78 36.97
CA SER A 852 18.06 -3.62 36.96
C SER A 852 19.55 -3.99 36.96
N LYS A 853 19.90 -5.26 37.19
CA LYS A 853 21.28 -5.75 37.08
C LYS A 853 21.73 -5.94 35.62
N ASN A 854 20.79 -6.12 34.67
CA ASN A 854 21.06 -6.52 33.28
C ASN A 854 20.38 -5.62 32.22
N ILE A 855 20.48 -4.30 32.35
CA ILE A 855 19.71 -3.29 31.57
C ILE A 855 20.07 -3.21 30.06
N LYS A 856 21.10 -3.93 29.59
CA LYS A 856 21.65 -3.72 28.23
C LYS A 856 20.79 -4.27 27.08
N GLN A 857 19.77 -5.08 27.36
CA GLN A 857 18.97 -5.74 26.32
C GLN A 857 17.58 -5.07 26.14
N PRO A 858 17.11 -4.81 24.90
CA PRO A 858 15.81 -4.17 24.65
C PRO A 858 14.63 -4.86 25.34
N TYR A 859 14.61 -6.19 25.34
CA TYR A 859 13.54 -6.98 25.97
C TYR A 859 13.50 -6.81 27.51
N ILE A 860 14.67 -6.67 28.16
CA ILE A 860 14.73 -6.43 29.61
C ILE A 860 14.19 -5.04 29.94
N LEU A 861 14.48 -4.04 29.09
CA LEU A 861 13.92 -2.69 29.24
C LEU A 861 12.39 -2.67 29.10
N ASP A 862 11.84 -3.43 28.14
CA ASP A 862 10.40 -3.62 27.97
C ASP A 862 9.74 -4.20 29.24
N ARG A 863 10.28 -5.32 29.76
CA ARG A 863 9.77 -5.96 30.99
C ARG A 863 9.91 -5.08 32.23
N LEU A 864 11.03 -4.35 32.35
CA LEU A 864 11.23 -3.39 33.44
C LEU A 864 10.20 -2.25 33.37
N SER A 865 9.94 -1.72 32.16
CA SER A 865 8.92 -0.70 31.95
C SER A 865 7.52 -1.19 32.34
N GLY A 866 7.13 -2.40 31.92
CA GLY A 866 5.84 -3.00 32.28
C GLY A 866 5.67 -3.13 33.80
N SER A 867 6.73 -3.53 34.51
CA SER A 867 6.72 -3.59 35.98
C SER A 867 6.57 -2.21 36.62
N HIS A 868 7.25 -1.18 36.10
CA HIS A 868 7.10 0.20 36.57
C HIS A 868 5.66 0.72 36.37
N GLN A 869 5.03 0.39 35.24
CA GLN A 869 3.63 0.75 34.98
C GLN A 869 2.69 0.16 36.04
N ILE A 870 2.81 -1.15 36.32
CA ILE A 870 1.95 -1.82 37.30
C ILE A 870 2.15 -1.23 38.70
N LEU A 871 3.39 -1.05 39.17
CA LEU A 871 3.64 -0.43 40.47
C LEU A 871 3.11 1.00 40.55
N ALA A 872 3.22 1.77 39.48
CA ALA A 872 2.70 3.13 39.44
C ALA A 872 1.17 3.15 39.62
N GLU A 873 0.44 2.24 38.97
CA GLU A 873 -1.01 2.08 39.17
C GLU A 873 -1.36 1.62 40.60
N LEU A 874 -0.65 0.64 41.14
CA LEU A 874 -0.92 0.12 42.49
C LEU A 874 -0.66 1.16 43.58
N TYR A 875 0.41 1.95 43.46
CA TYR A 875 0.68 3.06 44.38
C TYR A 875 -0.34 4.20 44.27
N ASP A 876 -0.88 4.49 43.08
CA ASP A 876 -1.99 5.46 42.93
C ASP A 876 -3.25 4.96 43.65
N TYR A 877 -3.59 3.66 43.58
CA TYR A 877 -4.70 3.10 44.36
C TYR A 877 -4.46 3.16 45.88
N GLN A 878 -3.22 2.99 46.33
CA GLN A 878 -2.83 3.17 47.74
C GLN A 878 -2.73 4.64 48.17
N ASN A 879 -3.06 5.59 47.29
CA ASN A 879 -2.99 7.01 47.55
C ASN A 879 -1.56 7.49 47.89
N LEU A 880 -0.56 6.93 47.20
CA LEU A 880 0.87 7.26 47.33
C LEU A 880 1.38 7.96 46.04
N PRO A 881 0.95 9.21 45.78
CA PRO A 881 1.14 9.88 44.49
C PRO A 881 2.61 10.11 44.11
N GLU A 882 3.48 10.41 45.08
CA GLU A 882 4.92 10.59 44.81
C GLU A 882 5.57 9.30 44.30
N GLN A 883 5.26 8.16 44.92
CA GLN A 883 5.76 6.85 44.51
C GLN A 883 5.18 6.44 43.16
N ALA A 884 3.89 6.69 42.94
CA ALA A 884 3.24 6.46 41.65
C ALA A 884 3.90 7.26 40.52
N LEU A 885 4.14 8.55 40.75
CA LEU A 885 4.80 9.44 39.80
C LEU A 885 6.25 9.04 39.53
N GLN A 886 7.00 8.64 40.57
CA GLN A 886 8.37 8.16 40.42
C GLN A 886 8.43 6.89 39.56
N GLN A 887 7.56 5.91 39.82
CA GLN A 887 7.49 4.69 39.03
C GLN A 887 7.09 4.98 37.57
N ALA A 888 6.13 5.88 37.33
CA ALA A 888 5.75 6.27 35.97
C ALA A 888 6.91 6.93 35.20
N LYS A 889 7.73 7.76 35.85
CA LYS A 889 8.93 8.38 35.25
C LYS A 889 10.01 7.35 34.92
N LEU A 890 10.28 6.41 35.82
CA LEU A 890 11.24 5.33 35.57
C LEU A 890 10.78 4.41 34.42
N GLY A 891 9.49 4.10 34.36
CA GLY A 891 8.91 3.36 33.24
C GLY A 891 9.03 4.10 31.90
N PHE A 892 8.79 5.42 31.89
CA PHE A 892 8.98 6.27 30.72
C PHE A 892 10.44 6.27 30.22
N GLU A 893 11.40 6.31 31.14
CA GLU A 893 12.82 6.23 30.82
C GLU A 893 13.19 4.86 30.22
N ALA A 894 12.76 3.77 30.87
CA ALA A 894 13.02 2.42 30.40
C ALA A 894 12.48 2.17 28.98
N ILE A 895 11.23 2.56 28.70
CA ILE A 895 10.64 2.38 27.36
C ILE A 895 11.26 3.31 26.32
N SER A 896 11.69 4.52 26.72
CA SER A 896 12.40 5.43 25.82
C SER A 896 13.77 4.86 25.44
N ASN A 897 14.46 4.22 26.38
CA ASN A 897 15.71 3.50 26.10
C ASN A 897 15.50 2.31 25.17
N ALA A 898 14.40 1.55 25.33
CA ALA A 898 14.05 0.47 24.42
C ALA A 898 13.80 0.98 22.98
N LEU A 899 13.04 2.08 22.84
CA LEU A 899 12.77 2.72 21.53
C LEU A 899 14.02 3.29 20.83
N MET A 900 15.08 3.64 21.57
CA MET A 900 16.35 4.01 20.94
C MET A 900 17.02 2.82 20.25
N LEU A 901 16.76 1.60 20.71
CA LEU A 901 17.32 0.37 20.15
C LEU A 901 16.45 -0.19 19.01
N ASP A 902 15.13 0.01 19.06
CA ASP A 902 14.19 -0.32 17.98
C ASP A 902 13.17 0.81 17.76
N PRO A 903 13.51 1.84 16.94
CA PRO A 903 12.65 3.01 16.74
C PRO A 903 11.34 2.73 16.00
N GLN A 904 11.23 1.58 15.32
CA GLN A 904 10.05 1.22 14.53
C GLN A 904 9.02 0.42 15.33
N ASN A 905 9.29 0.14 16.60
CA ASN A 905 8.39 -0.67 17.43
C ASN A 905 7.14 0.11 17.87
N ASP A 906 6.03 -0.07 17.16
CA ASP A 906 4.78 0.65 17.43
C ASP A 906 4.16 0.34 18.80
N ILE A 907 4.42 -0.86 19.36
CA ILE A 907 3.94 -1.22 20.70
C ILE A 907 4.62 -0.35 21.75
N TRP A 908 5.94 -0.17 21.64
CA TRP A 908 6.70 0.66 22.56
C TRP A 908 6.40 2.15 22.38
N LYS A 909 6.16 2.61 21.15
CA LYS A 909 5.67 3.99 20.89
C LYS A 909 4.37 4.24 21.65
N LYS A 910 3.40 3.31 21.58
CA LYS A 910 2.14 3.41 22.32
C LYS A 910 2.36 3.44 23.84
N GLN A 911 3.20 2.54 24.36
CA GLN A 911 3.47 2.47 25.79
C GLN A 911 4.13 3.75 26.32
N LYS A 912 4.99 4.39 25.53
CA LYS A 912 5.55 5.71 25.84
C LYS A 912 4.46 6.78 26.04
N TYR A 913 3.42 6.80 25.19
CA TYR A 913 2.27 7.70 25.39
C TYR A 913 1.49 7.38 26.67
N TYR A 914 1.29 6.09 26.97
CA TYR A 914 0.63 5.67 28.21
C TYR A 914 1.35 6.22 29.46
N PHE A 915 2.68 6.13 29.50
CA PHE A 915 3.45 6.74 30.59
C PHE A 915 3.30 8.26 30.66
N LYS A 916 3.25 8.97 29.52
CA LYS A 916 2.96 10.42 29.53
C LYS A 916 1.60 10.73 30.15
N PHE A 917 0.58 9.91 29.86
CA PHE A 917 -0.75 10.05 30.46
C PHE A 917 -0.75 9.76 31.96
N MET A 918 -0.01 8.74 32.41
CA MET A 918 0.14 8.45 33.84
C MET A 918 0.84 9.59 34.58
N ILE A 919 1.96 10.07 34.04
CA ILE A 919 2.71 11.22 34.60
C ILE A 919 1.81 12.45 34.70
N LEU A 920 1.02 12.73 33.66
CA LEU A 920 0.03 13.81 33.68
C LEU A 920 -1.00 13.59 34.80
N SER A 921 -1.54 12.37 34.93
CA SER A 921 -2.58 12.07 35.92
C SER A 921 -2.07 12.12 37.38
N PHE A 922 -0.79 11.82 37.62
CA PHE A 922 -0.19 11.75 38.97
C PHE A 922 0.55 13.03 39.38
N SER A 923 0.76 13.96 38.46
CA SER A 923 1.46 15.22 38.75
C SER A 923 0.55 16.17 39.53
N ASP A 924 1.05 16.67 40.67
CA ASP A 924 0.43 17.75 41.45
C ASP A 924 0.90 19.15 41.02
N THR A 925 1.93 19.23 40.15
CA THR A 925 2.36 20.50 39.57
C THR A 925 1.47 20.85 38.38
N GLU A 926 0.97 22.10 38.36
CA GLU A 926 0.21 22.66 37.25
C GLU A 926 1.15 22.76 36.03
N ASN A 927 1.10 21.76 35.17
CA ASN A 927 1.84 21.70 33.92
C ASN A 927 0.91 22.14 32.79
N ASP A 928 1.25 23.22 32.09
CA ASP A 928 0.53 23.79 30.93
C ASP A 928 0.59 22.90 29.66
N ASP A 929 0.87 21.61 29.83
CA ASP A 929 1.35 20.72 28.76
C ASP A 929 0.24 19.86 28.11
N LEU A 930 -1.04 20.05 28.49
CA LEU A 930 -2.19 19.33 27.92
C LEU A 930 -2.31 19.52 26.40
N ASN A 931 -2.17 20.77 25.95
CA ASN A 931 -2.24 21.13 24.53
C ASN A 931 -1.00 20.65 23.77
N ASN A 932 0.17 20.72 24.40
CA ASN A 932 1.41 20.20 23.80
C ASN A 932 1.35 18.68 23.62
N LEU A 933 0.85 17.95 24.63
CA LEU A 933 0.68 16.51 24.55
C LEU A 933 -0.31 16.11 23.46
N LYS A 934 -1.40 16.88 23.30
CA LYS A 934 -2.36 16.71 22.20
C LYS A 934 -1.72 16.98 20.85
N ASN A 935 -0.96 18.06 20.71
CA ASN A 935 -0.27 18.41 19.46
C ASN A 935 0.74 17.35 19.06
N ILE A 936 1.51 16.82 20.01
CA ILE A 936 2.45 15.72 19.77
C ILE A 936 1.68 14.49 19.27
N LEU A 937 0.57 14.14 19.93
CA LEU A 937 -0.27 13.02 19.54
C LEU A 937 -0.89 13.19 18.14
N ASP A 938 -1.40 14.39 17.84
CA ASP A 938 -2.00 14.73 16.54
C ASP A 938 -0.96 14.79 15.40
N SER A 939 0.31 15.08 15.72
CA SER A 939 1.42 15.12 14.76
C SER A 939 2.02 13.74 14.43
N ASP A 940 1.68 12.71 15.20
CA ASP A 940 2.22 11.37 15.03
C ASP A 940 1.47 10.60 13.93
N ILE A 941 2.01 10.65 12.71
CA ILE A 941 1.43 10.07 11.49
C ILE A 941 1.23 8.55 11.60
N ASP A 942 2.12 7.85 12.33
CA ASP A 942 2.05 6.40 12.49
C ASP A 942 0.80 5.99 13.28
N LEU A 943 0.46 6.77 14.33
CA LEU A 943 -0.76 6.56 15.12
C LEU A 943 -2.03 6.85 14.32
N ALA A 944 -2.00 7.81 13.40
CA ALA A 944 -3.14 8.22 12.57
C ALA A 944 -3.63 7.10 11.64
N SER A 945 -2.75 6.16 11.27
CA SER A 945 -3.05 5.03 10.38
C SER A 945 -3.57 3.77 11.11
N SER A 946 -3.51 3.72 12.45
CA SER A 946 -3.76 2.50 13.22
C SER A 946 -5.22 2.34 13.64
N GLN A 947 -5.75 1.09 13.59
CA GLN A 947 -7.03 0.70 14.19
C GLN A 947 -7.11 0.91 15.71
N LYS A 948 -6.00 1.28 16.35
CA LYS A 948 -5.84 1.43 17.82
C LYS A 948 -5.75 2.89 18.26
N ARG A 949 -5.92 3.85 17.34
CA ARG A 949 -6.00 5.29 17.63
C ARG A 949 -7.02 5.61 18.72
N ASP A 950 -8.23 5.05 18.60
CA ASP A 950 -9.35 5.30 19.52
C ASP A 950 -8.97 5.01 20.99
N GLU A 951 -8.19 3.96 21.25
CA GLU A 951 -7.76 3.59 22.60
C GLU A 951 -6.78 4.61 23.20
N VAL A 952 -5.83 5.09 22.40
CA VAL A 952 -4.83 6.08 22.85
C VAL A 952 -5.51 7.41 23.19
N TYR A 953 -6.44 7.87 22.35
CA TYR A 953 -7.22 9.07 22.63
C TYR A 953 -8.16 8.90 23.83
N ALA A 954 -8.80 7.74 23.99
CA ALA A 954 -9.63 7.46 25.16
C ALA A 954 -8.82 7.56 26.48
N ASN A 955 -7.61 7.00 26.49
CA ASN A 955 -6.69 7.10 27.63
C ASN A 955 -6.24 8.56 27.87
N TYR A 956 -5.91 9.31 26.82
CA TYR A 956 -5.58 10.73 26.91
C TYR A 956 -6.71 11.55 27.53
N PHE A 957 -7.95 11.36 27.05
CA PHE A 957 -9.12 12.08 27.56
C PHE A 957 -9.38 11.75 29.03
N LEU A 958 -9.28 10.47 29.42
CA LEU A 958 -9.47 10.06 30.82
C LEU A 958 -8.41 10.66 31.74
N ALA A 959 -7.12 10.58 31.35
CA ALA A 959 -6.03 11.15 32.14
C ALA A 959 -6.15 12.68 32.27
N SER A 960 -6.53 13.37 31.17
CA SER A 960 -6.77 14.82 31.16
C SER A 960 -7.92 15.20 32.08
N ALA A 961 -9.03 14.46 32.05
CA ALA A 961 -10.17 14.69 32.93
C ALA A 961 -9.79 14.53 34.41
N GLN A 962 -9.01 13.49 34.74
CA GLN A 962 -8.52 13.26 36.11
C GLN A 962 -7.59 14.37 36.58
N TYR A 963 -6.61 14.77 35.76
CA TYR A 963 -5.67 15.84 36.07
C TYR A 963 -6.40 17.17 36.34
N LEU A 964 -7.31 17.56 35.44
CA LEU A 964 -8.09 18.81 35.57
C LEU A 964 -9.00 18.79 36.80
N GLN A 965 -9.57 17.63 37.15
CA GLN A 965 -10.40 17.51 38.34
C GLN A 965 -9.59 17.69 39.63
N ARG A 966 -8.40 17.07 39.72
CA ARG A 966 -7.49 17.25 40.88
C ARG A 966 -7.08 18.71 41.07
N HIS A 967 -6.90 19.46 39.97
CA HIS A 967 -6.55 20.89 39.98
C HIS A 967 -7.77 21.83 40.06
N GLY A 968 -8.97 21.32 40.35
CA GLY A 968 -10.17 22.13 40.53
C GLY A 968 -10.79 22.71 39.26
N LYS A 969 -10.28 22.39 38.06
CA LYS A 969 -10.81 22.82 36.76
C LYS A 969 -12.01 21.96 36.33
N MET A 970 -13.09 22.01 37.12
CA MET A 970 -14.24 21.10 36.99
C MET A 970 -14.94 21.18 35.63
N LYS A 971 -15.10 22.37 35.04
CA LYS A 971 -15.79 22.54 33.75
C LYS A 971 -15.01 21.89 32.59
N GLU A 972 -13.69 22.05 32.58
CA GLU A 972 -12.82 21.47 31.56
C GLU A 972 -12.70 19.95 31.75
N SER A 973 -12.58 19.51 33.01
CA SER A 973 -12.60 18.08 33.36
C SER A 973 -13.84 17.38 32.83
N LEU A 974 -15.02 18.00 32.95
CA LEU A 974 -16.28 17.44 32.43
C LEU A 974 -16.23 17.21 30.92
N ALA A 975 -15.69 18.15 30.15
CA ALA A 975 -15.59 18.02 28.69
C ALA A 975 -14.74 16.79 28.29
N TYR A 976 -13.59 16.64 28.93
CA TYR A 976 -12.71 15.49 28.71
C TYR A 976 -13.32 14.17 29.22
N ALA A 977 -14.02 14.19 30.36
CA ALA A 977 -14.70 13.01 30.91
C ALA A 977 -15.80 12.49 29.97
N LEU A 978 -16.57 13.39 29.35
CA LEU A 978 -17.60 13.05 28.36
C LEU A 978 -17.00 12.42 27.09
N GLN A 979 -15.88 12.97 26.60
CA GLN A 979 -15.15 12.40 25.46
C GLN A 979 -14.59 11.00 25.79
N ALA A 980 -13.97 10.84 26.96
CA ALA A 980 -13.48 9.54 27.43
C ALA A 980 -14.62 8.51 27.53
N ARG A 981 -15.78 8.93 28.10
CA ARG A 981 -16.97 8.08 28.22
C ARG A 981 -17.47 7.61 26.85
N GLU A 982 -17.54 8.51 25.89
CA GLU A 982 -17.97 8.16 24.54
C GLU A 982 -17.04 7.13 23.88
N GLU A 983 -15.74 7.36 23.95
CA GLU A 983 -14.75 6.46 23.34
C GLU A 983 -14.69 5.10 24.04
N TYR A 984 -14.68 5.04 25.37
CA TYR A 984 -14.74 3.75 26.06
C TYR A 984 -16.07 3.03 25.90
N LEU A 985 -17.18 3.75 25.66
CA LEU A 985 -18.45 3.11 25.30
C LEU A 985 -18.38 2.46 23.92
N LYS A 986 -17.72 3.10 22.94
CA LYS A 986 -17.46 2.50 21.62
C LYS A 986 -16.56 1.28 21.76
N LEU A 987 -15.44 1.41 22.47
CA LEU A 987 -14.46 0.34 22.66
C LEU A 987 -15.04 -0.85 23.42
N SER A 988 -15.78 -0.64 24.50
CA SER A 988 -16.42 -1.73 25.28
C SER A 988 -17.48 -2.49 24.48
N LYS A 989 -18.20 -1.82 23.56
CA LYS A 989 -19.13 -2.49 22.64
C LYS A 989 -18.42 -3.28 21.55
N LYS A 990 -17.30 -2.77 21.05
CA LYS A 990 -16.51 -3.43 20.01
C LYS A 990 -15.74 -4.64 20.56
N PHE A 991 -15.21 -4.52 21.76
CA PHE A 991 -14.37 -5.53 22.43
C PHE A 991 -15.01 -5.97 23.73
N THR A 992 -16.13 -6.69 23.62
CA THR A 992 -16.97 -7.09 24.78
C THR A 992 -16.25 -7.96 25.80
N GLN A 993 -15.20 -8.68 25.40
CA GLN A 993 -14.39 -9.52 26.28
C GLN A 993 -13.32 -8.73 27.05
N ASN A 994 -13.00 -7.50 26.65
CA ASN A 994 -11.97 -6.69 27.32
C ASN A 994 -12.59 -5.86 28.46
N LEU A 995 -12.53 -6.42 29.67
CA LEU A 995 -13.09 -5.81 30.88
C LEU A 995 -12.44 -4.47 31.23
N HIS A 996 -11.20 -4.21 30.80
CA HIS A 996 -10.50 -2.95 31.10
C HIS A 996 -11.29 -1.73 30.59
N TYR A 997 -11.90 -1.82 29.40
CA TYR A 997 -12.70 -0.72 28.85
C TYR A 997 -13.96 -0.45 29.67
N ILE A 998 -14.55 -1.47 30.31
CA ILE A 998 -15.70 -1.30 31.21
C ILE A 998 -15.26 -0.56 32.49
N SER A 999 -14.09 -0.88 33.04
CA SER A 999 -13.50 -0.14 34.16
C SER A 999 -13.26 1.32 33.82
N SER A 1000 -12.60 1.59 32.69
CA SER A 1000 -12.29 2.98 32.28
C SER A 1000 -13.54 3.78 31.91
N LEU A 1001 -14.55 3.13 31.32
CA LEU A 1001 -15.88 3.71 31.12
C LEU A 1001 -16.51 4.09 32.48
N SER A 1002 -16.52 3.19 33.45
CA SER A 1002 -17.03 3.48 34.80
C SER A 1002 -16.28 4.64 35.47
N LYS A 1003 -14.94 4.69 35.36
CA LYS A 1003 -14.14 5.82 35.86
C LYS A 1003 -14.58 7.14 35.23
N SER A 1004 -14.75 7.20 33.91
CA SER A 1004 -15.21 8.41 33.22
C SER A 1004 -16.62 8.86 33.68
N ILE A 1005 -17.53 7.91 33.91
CA ILE A 1005 -18.88 8.17 34.43
C ILE A 1005 -18.82 8.74 35.86
N LEU A 1006 -17.93 8.23 36.71
CA LEU A 1006 -17.77 8.76 38.07
C LEU A 1006 -17.15 10.15 38.10
N LEU A 1007 -16.24 10.49 37.17
CA LEU A 1007 -15.72 11.85 37.01
C LEU A 1007 -16.85 12.83 36.65
N GLU A 1008 -17.74 12.44 35.74
CA GLU A 1008 -18.93 13.21 35.36
C GLU A 1008 -19.91 13.35 36.54
N ALA A 1009 -20.14 12.26 37.28
CA ALA A 1009 -21.03 12.23 38.43
C ALA A 1009 -20.60 13.26 39.49
N LYS A 1010 -19.29 13.41 39.75
CA LYS A 1010 -18.76 14.41 40.71
C LYS A 1010 -19.08 15.85 40.35
N ILE A 1011 -19.38 16.12 39.09
CA ILE A 1011 -19.63 17.46 38.53
C ILE A 1011 -21.14 17.67 38.29
N ALA A 1012 -21.96 16.65 38.52
CA ALA A 1012 -23.42 16.72 38.34
C ALA A 1012 -24.03 17.80 39.25
N LYS A 1013 -24.90 18.64 38.67
CA LYS A 1013 -25.51 19.79 39.37
C LYS A 1013 -26.77 19.43 40.16
N ASP A 1014 -27.40 18.31 39.82
CA ASP A 1014 -28.63 17.85 40.46
C ASP A 1014 -28.48 16.40 40.95
N ASN A 1015 -29.18 16.09 42.05
CA ASN A 1015 -29.08 14.80 42.72
C ASN A 1015 -29.61 13.63 41.88
N ASN A 1016 -30.52 13.86 40.93
CA ASN A 1016 -31.05 12.78 40.10
C ASN A 1016 -29.99 12.32 39.08
N THR A 1017 -29.34 13.27 38.39
CA THR A 1017 -28.26 12.97 37.46
C THR A 1017 -27.07 12.30 38.16
N LEU A 1018 -26.68 12.80 39.34
CA LEU A 1018 -25.66 12.18 40.19
C LEU A 1018 -26.00 10.71 40.49
N HIS A 1019 -27.22 10.48 40.99
CA HIS A 1019 -27.70 9.17 41.36
C HIS A 1019 -27.74 8.22 40.15
N ASP A 1020 -28.24 8.67 39.00
CA ASP A 1020 -28.33 7.86 37.78
C ASP A 1020 -26.94 7.45 37.27
N LEU A 1021 -25.98 8.38 37.21
CA LEU A 1021 -24.61 8.09 36.77
C LEU A 1021 -23.91 7.09 37.70
N CYS A 1022 -24.04 7.29 39.02
CA CYS A 1022 -23.47 6.36 40.00
C CYS A 1022 -24.14 4.97 39.91
N ASN A 1023 -25.45 4.91 39.67
CA ASN A 1023 -26.16 3.64 39.49
C ASN A 1023 -25.74 2.92 38.19
N ILE A 1024 -25.50 3.65 37.09
CA ILE A 1024 -24.94 3.09 35.85
C ILE A 1024 -23.58 2.46 36.12
N SER A 1025 -22.68 3.20 36.78
CA SER A 1025 -21.34 2.73 37.13
C SER A 1025 -21.38 1.46 38.00
N LYS A 1026 -22.24 1.46 39.04
CA LYS A 1026 -22.49 0.30 39.90
C LYS A 1026 -22.91 -0.93 39.10
N ASN A 1027 -23.90 -0.77 38.22
CA ASN A 1027 -24.46 -1.89 37.45
C ASN A 1027 -23.47 -2.45 36.41
N LEU A 1028 -22.63 -1.59 35.82
CA LEU A 1028 -21.57 -2.02 34.90
C LEU A 1028 -20.52 -2.90 35.58
N LEU A 1029 -20.13 -2.55 36.81
CA LEU A 1029 -19.04 -3.23 37.52
C LEU A 1029 -19.49 -4.41 38.38
N PHE A 1030 -20.73 -4.41 38.87
CA PHE A 1030 -21.29 -5.47 39.73
C PHE A 1030 -21.02 -6.90 39.23
N PRO A 1031 -21.23 -7.27 37.95
CA PRO A 1031 -20.95 -8.64 37.50
C PRO A 1031 -19.45 -8.98 37.52
N ILE A 1032 -18.58 -7.98 37.34
CA ILE A 1032 -17.12 -8.16 37.27
C ILE A 1032 -16.55 -8.36 38.67
N VAL A 1033 -16.87 -7.47 39.61
CA VAL A 1033 -16.31 -7.46 40.98
C VAL A 1033 -16.66 -8.69 41.81
N LYS A 1034 -17.63 -9.51 41.36
CA LYS A 1034 -17.95 -10.79 42.00
C LYS A 1034 -16.76 -11.76 41.97
N LYS A 1035 -16.06 -11.82 40.83
CA LYS A 1035 -14.93 -12.73 40.62
C LYS A 1035 -13.60 -11.99 40.68
N GLU A 1036 -13.53 -10.85 40.01
CA GLU A 1036 -12.31 -10.08 39.79
C GLU A 1036 -12.19 -8.98 40.85
N LYS A 1037 -11.19 -9.10 41.72
CA LYS A 1037 -11.02 -8.28 42.93
C LYS A 1037 -9.96 -7.18 42.78
N SER A 1038 -9.39 -7.02 41.59
CA SER A 1038 -8.43 -5.96 41.31
C SER A 1038 -8.98 -4.57 41.65
N PRO A 1039 -8.16 -3.69 42.27
CA PRO A 1039 -8.50 -2.29 42.55
C PRO A 1039 -9.07 -1.52 41.37
N LYS A 1040 -8.65 -1.87 40.14
CA LYS A 1040 -9.14 -1.22 38.92
C LYS A 1040 -10.66 -1.35 38.74
N PHE A 1041 -11.28 -2.40 39.28
CA PHE A 1041 -12.72 -2.60 39.27
C PHE A 1041 -13.36 -2.33 40.63
N THR A 1042 -12.71 -2.75 41.72
CA THR A 1042 -13.30 -2.65 43.06
C THR A 1042 -13.35 -1.21 43.57
N VAL A 1043 -12.35 -0.37 43.29
CA VAL A 1043 -12.36 1.06 43.69
C VAL A 1043 -13.47 1.85 43.02
N PRO A 1044 -13.63 1.86 41.67
CA PRO A 1044 -14.75 2.58 41.06
C PRO A 1044 -16.12 1.99 41.46
N TYR A 1045 -16.22 0.67 41.68
CA TYR A 1045 -17.44 0.06 42.20
C TYR A 1045 -17.78 0.58 43.60
N VAL A 1046 -16.82 0.61 44.52
CA VAL A 1046 -17.02 1.16 45.87
C VAL A 1046 -17.38 2.64 45.84
N LYS A 1047 -16.69 3.44 45.02
CA LYS A 1047 -17.04 4.87 44.86
C LYS A 1047 -18.46 5.06 44.32
N SER A 1048 -18.93 4.15 43.45
CA SER A 1048 -20.32 4.17 43.00
C SER A 1048 -21.32 3.82 44.12
N LEU A 1049 -20.97 2.90 45.02
CA LEU A 1049 -21.78 2.57 46.18
C LEU A 1049 -21.80 3.70 47.21
N ASP A 1050 -20.65 4.34 47.46
CA ASP A 1050 -20.53 5.45 48.41
C ASP A 1050 -21.32 6.67 47.92
N CYS A 1051 -21.23 6.99 46.63
CA CYS A 1051 -22.06 7.99 45.96
C CYS A 1051 -23.58 7.78 46.18
N LEU A 1052 -24.03 6.51 46.24
CA LEU A 1052 -25.43 6.13 46.46
C LEU A 1052 -25.79 5.97 47.94
N GLY A 1053 -24.84 6.14 48.87
CA GLY A 1053 -25.03 5.85 50.30
C GLY A 1053 -25.23 4.36 50.62
N GLU A 1054 -24.85 3.46 49.70
CA GLU A 1054 -25.02 2.02 49.81
C GLU A 1054 -23.78 1.30 50.35
N PHE A 1055 -22.62 1.96 50.41
CA PHE A 1055 -21.33 1.32 50.72
C PHE A 1055 -21.28 0.60 52.07
N THR A 1056 -21.94 1.16 53.10
CA THR A 1056 -21.97 0.59 54.46
C THR A 1056 -22.55 -0.84 54.55
N LYS A 1057 -23.11 -1.37 53.46
CA LYS A 1057 -23.70 -2.71 53.37
C LYS A 1057 -22.68 -3.81 53.02
N ASP A 1058 -21.49 -3.50 52.50
CA ASP A 1058 -20.48 -4.50 52.07
C ASP A 1058 -19.17 -4.42 52.86
N LYS A 1059 -19.21 -4.86 54.13
CA LYS A 1059 -18.04 -4.93 55.02
C LYS A 1059 -16.94 -5.86 54.51
N SER A 1060 -17.26 -6.81 53.63
CA SER A 1060 -16.28 -7.76 53.10
C SER A 1060 -15.33 -7.06 52.13
N LEU A 1061 -15.87 -6.20 51.28
CA LEU A 1061 -15.13 -5.42 50.30
C LEU A 1061 -14.32 -4.29 50.95
N GLU A 1062 -14.89 -3.62 51.96
CA GLU A 1062 -14.18 -2.63 52.77
C GLU A 1062 -12.92 -3.23 53.42
N ASN A 1063 -13.07 -4.39 54.08
CA ASN A 1063 -11.95 -5.09 54.70
C ASN A 1063 -10.88 -5.52 53.67
N LEU A 1064 -11.29 -5.93 52.46
CA LEU A 1064 -10.37 -6.31 51.39
C LEU A 1064 -9.50 -5.13 50.94
N LEU A 1065 -10.13 -3.96 50.72
CA LEU A 1065 -9.43 -2.74 50.29
C LEU A 1065 -8.50 -2.21 51.40
N LEU A 1066 -8.96 -2.20 52.65
CA LEU A 1066 -8.13 -1.80 53.80
C LEU A 1066 -6.92 -2.71 54.00
N LYS A 1067 -7.07 -4.03 53.84
CA LYS A 1067 -5.94 -4.97 53.85
C LYS A 1067 -4.90 -4.68 52.77
N SER A 1068 -5.32 -4.09 51.66
CA SER A 1068 -4.45 -3.66 50.56
C SER A 1068 -3.92 -2.22 50.71
N HIS A 1069 -4.16 -1.57 51.86
CA HIS A 1069 -3.86 -0.15 52.09
C HIS A 1069 -4.54 0.80 51.08
N ILE A 1070 -5.75 0.47 50.65
CA ILE A 1070 -6.59 1.31 49.79
C ILE A 1070 -7.68 1.94 50.66
N ASP A 1071 -7.46 3.18 51.06
CA ASP A 1071 -8.35 3.95 51.95
C ASP A 1071 -9.09 5.11 51.24
N ASN A 1072 -8.64 5.52 50.05
CA ASN A 1072 -9.29 6.51 49.19
C ASN A 1072 -10.50 5.95 48.43
N ILE A 1073 -11.47 5.45 49.20
CA ILE A 1073 -12.66 4.75 48.73
C ILE A 1073 -13.91 5.63 48.72
N LYS A 1074 -13.83 6.83 49.30
CA LYS A 1074 -14.93 7.81 49.28
C LYS A 1074 -15.11 8.39 47.88
N PHE A 1075 -16.36 8.65 47.53
CA PHE A 1075 -16.73 9.30 46.29
C PHE A 1075 -16.23 10.75 46.27
#